data_AF-A0AA48R1F6-F1
#
_entry.id   AF-A0AA48R1F6-F1
#
_cell.length_a   1.000
_cell.length_b   1.000
_cell.length_c   1.000
_cell.angle_alpha   90.00
_cell.angle_beta   90.00
_cell.angle_gamma   90.00
#
_symmetry.space_group_name_H-M   'P 1'
#
loop_
_entity.id
_entity.type
_entity.pdbx_description
1 polymer ?
#
loop_
_entity_poly.entity_id
_entity_poly.type
_entity_poly.pdbx_seq_one_letter_code
_entity_poly.pdbx_strand_id
1 'polypeptide(L)'
;MIENPILKLQDPLDLPTGKRDLLTRILWQRGIRDDHEVEAFLSPKVEDLLDPFLLKGMKEAVDLVKLALERGDTICIYGDYDVDGMVSTSLMTRFFTDSGYAVQHYIPSRHEEGYGLNAQAIQQLAESGIDLLITVDCGITSVEEIGLARLLGMDVIVTDHHQCPPILPNANAIVNPHQPACLYPNKNLCGAGVAFKWIEAFSKAQNQEMNLQRYLPFAALATVADVVKLVGENRVIVKLGIPLMEKNEIAGFQALLKECQIVPGELNAGHLGFQIAPRLNAVGRLENAELAIQLLTTDEIDQAEAAAGVLSGLNEERKRLEKEILEEAVAQVEKQAQEKLPSFLVVDGQGWNEGVIGIVASRLVERYYRPTIVFSRGEDGIAKGSARSISGLNVFIALQEQEKLLLRFGGHAQAAGLSLPVASIGDLRERLNAYANKQLSAIDFRPEIKLDFKIEPDQVNSSLVETLDQMSPFGFGNPRPVAYLPKVELVNLRAIGKGKEHLSGQIHTGSSETLAFVGFNQAGYVEQLHMGECIDMVATVGVNRFRGRETIQLQTKTLISADRDMVNDFERAQEAIVQYILQFQNSTKYDKIIWLMTMIPDTAEIDGSRCLVGMDSFENWLQMKEKIRLRGREGWLDHAFRFGEPDVQDKGLIFTYLPNERCSRDLWDQCVWLSRDSNQDARIQLDWVPGIESLRLIYRWFLDEMGPDGIKKKDLYRMMRAESLYELEACLFAMWIFMDVGFLEQKGDRVTRSRNQKKIDLSKHPLIQKSQQIIKEF
;
A
#
# COMPACT_ATOMS: atom_id res chain seq x y z
N MET A 1 -4.16 18.78 -2.96
CA MET A 1 -4.74 18.11 -1.78
C MET A 1 -4.48 16.62 -1.93
N ILE A 2 -4.10 15.93 -0.85
CA ILE A 2 -4.06 14.46 -0.85
C ILE A 2 -5.51 14.01 -0.74
N GLU A 3 -6.00 13.27 -1.72
CA GLU A 3 -7.33 12.68 -1.67
C GLU A 3 -7.41 11.67 -0.51
N ASN A 4 -8.61 11.53 0.08
CA ASN A 4 -8.80 10.58 1.18
C ASN A 4 -8.37 9.17 0.75
N PRO A 5 -7.64 8.43 1.59
CA PRO A 5 -7.22 7.08 1.27
C PRO A 5 -8.43 6.17 1.01
N ILE A 6 -8.21 5.15 0.19
CA ILE A 6 -9.20 4.09 0.00
C ILE A 6 -9.09 3.16 1.22
N LEU A 7 -10.16 3.09 2.01
CA LEU A 7 -10.24 2.18 3.15
C LEU A 7 -10.75 0.83 2.68
N LYS A 8 -9.95 -0.23 2.88
CA LYS A 8 -10.34 -1.60 2.56
C LYS A 8 -10.34 -2.46 3.82
N LEU A 9 -11.52 -2.95 4.19
CA LEU A 9 -11.64 -4.01 5.20
C LEU A 9 -11.10 -5.31 4.60
N GLN A 10 -10.24 -6.02 5.34
CA GLN A 10 -9.63 -7.26 4.83
C GLN A 10 -10.60 -8.45 4.73
N ASP A 11 -11.71 -8.45 5.48
CA ASP A 11 -12.83 -9.40 5.35
C ASP A 11 -14.09 -8.86 6.07
N PRO A 12 -15.32 -9.22 5.67
CA PRO A 12 -16.53 -8.92 6.43
C PRO A 12 -16.50 -9.61 7.79
N LEU A 13 -17.07 -8.94 8.80
CA LEU A 13 -17.07 -9.30 10.23
C LEU A 13 -17.70 -10.65 10.59
N ASP A 14 -18.22 -11.40 9.61
CA ASP A 14 -19.06 -12.58 9.77
C ASP A 14 -18.31 -13.91 9.60
N LEU A 15 -17.10 -14.01 10.16
CA LEU A 15 -16.61 -15.32 10.58
C LEU A 15 -17.47 -15.75 11.77
N PRO A 16 -18.01 -17.00 11.79
CA PRO A 16 -18.97 -17.43 12.78
C PRO A 16 -18.47 -17.06 14.17
N THR A 17 -19.30 -16.30 14.88
CA THR A 17 -19.12 -15.71 16.22
C THR A 17 -19.01 -16.76 17.33
N GLY A 18 -18.35 -17.89 17.05
CA GLY A 18 -17.86 -18.84 18.02
C GLY A 18 -16.48 -18.41 18.51
N LYS A 19 -16.44 -17.63 19.60
CA LYS A 19 -15.30 -17.49 20.54
C LYS A 19 -13.87 -17.57 19.95
N ARG A 20 -13.58 -16.86 18.87
CA ARG A 20 -12.21 -16.54 18.48
C ARG A 20 -11.94 -15.10 18.90
N ASP A 21 -10.97 -14.90 19.78
CA ASP A 21 -10.54 -13.57 20.24
C ASP A 21 -10.07 -12.70 19.06
N LEU A 22 -10.01 -11.37 19.27
CA LEU A 22 -9.59 -10.39 18.26
C LEU A 22 -8.24 -10.79 17.61
N LEU A 23 -7.32 -11.31 18.41
CA LEU A 23 -6.01 -11.78 17.97
C LEU A 23 -6.13 -12.87 16.91
N THR A 24 -6.92 -13.91 17.18
CA THR A 24 -7.15 -15.01 16.23
C THR A 24 -7.73 -14.51 14.91
N ARG A 25 -8.62 -13.51 14.93
CA ARG A 25 -9.18 -12.92 13.71
C ARG A 25 -8.13 -12.21 12.87
N ILE A 26 -7.25 -11.44 13.51
CA ILE A 26 -6.16 -10.73 12.82
C ILE A 26 -5.14 -11.74 12.27
N LEU A 27 -4.79 -12.78 13.03
CA LEU A 27 -3.90 -13.86 12.56
C LEU A 27 -4.49 -14.58 11.34
N TRP A 28 -5.79 -14.87 11.36
CA TRP A 28 -6.51 -15.46 10.24
C TRP A 28 -6.45 -14.59 8.97
N GLN A 29 -6.64 -13.28 9.10
CA GLN A 29 -6.50 -12.31 7.99
C GLN A 29 -5.07 -12.29 7.43
N ARG A 30 -4.07 -12.52 8.28
CA ARG A 30 -2.64 -12.64 7.90
C ARG A 30 -2.28 -14.00 7.29
N GLY A 31 -3.24 -14.91 7.15
CA GLY A 31 -3.04 -16.21 6.54
C GLY A 31 -2.52 -17.29 7.50
N ILE A 32 -2.54 -17.04 8.81
CA ILE A 32 -2.19 -18.00 9.86
C ILE A 32 -3.48 -18.74 10.24
N ARG A 33 -3.57 -20.04 9.91
CA ARG A 33 -4.84 -20.78 9.84
C ARG A 33 -4.99 -21.86 10.90
N ASP A 34 -3.91 -22.38 11.47
CA ASP A 34 -3.94 -23.46 12.47
C ASP A 34 -3.15 -23.14 13.75
N ASP A 35 -3.40 -23.92 14.80
CA ASP A 35 -2.86 -23.71 16.14
C ASP A 35 -1.33 -23.81 16.19
N HIS A 36 -0.71 -24.61 15.32
CA HIS A 36 0.74 -24.74 15.24
C HIS A 36 1.35 -23.48 14.62
N GLU A 37 0.78 -22.97 13.54
CA GLU A 37 1.19 -21.69 12.95
C GLU A 37 1.00 -20.52 13.92
N VAL A 38 -0.09 -20.53 14.70
CA VAL A 38 -0.34 -19.51 15.75
C VAL A 38 0.73 -19.55 16.82
N GLU A 39 1.04 -20.72 17.37
CA GLU A 39 2.07 -20.87 18.42
C GLU A 39 3.46 -20.48 17.89
N ALA A 40 3.86 -20.98 16.71
CA ALA A 40 5.12 -20.64 16.08
C ALA A 40 5.24 -19.13 15.78
N PHE A 41 4.11 -18.48 15.48
CA PHE A 41 4.09 -17.04 15.25
C PHE A 41 4.15 -16.23 16.55
N LEU A 42 3.35 -16.55 17.57
CA LEU A 42 3.27 -15.76 18.80
C LEU A 42 4.45 -16.01 19.75
N SER A 43 4.95 -17.25 19.78
CA SER A 43 5.94 -17.74 20.74
C SER A 43 7.11 -18.46 20.06
N PRO A 44 7.83 -17.81 19.11
CA PRO A 44 8.93 -18.44 18.39
C PRO A 44 10.08 -18.80 19.34
N LYS A 45 10.75 -19.92 19.05
CA LYS A 45 11.83 -20.52 19.84
C LYS A 45 13.05 -20.76 18.95
N VAL A 46 14.19 -21.08 19.59
CA VAL A 46 15.45 -21.33 18.86
C VAL A 46 15.31 -22.54 17.93
N GLU A 47 14.49 -23.52 18.31
CA GLU A 47 14.20 -24.71 17.52
C GLU A 47 13.41 -24.43 16.23
N ASP A 48 12.81 -23.25 16.10
CA ASP A 48 12.12 -22.81 14.89
C ASP A 48 13.09 -22.25 13.83
N LEU A 49 14.39 -22.14 14.13
CA LEU A 49 15.42 -21.87 13.13
C LEU A 49 15.59 -23.09 12.23
N LEU A 50 15.69 -22.86 10.92
CA LEU A 50 15.75 -23.92 9.92
C LEU A 50 17.14 -24.55 9.87
N ASP A 51 17.25 -25.80 9.42
CA ASP A 51 18.57 -26.42 9.28
C ASP A 51 19.41 -25.68 8.21
N PRO A 52 20.57 -25.07 8.56
CA PRO A 52 21.39 -24.33 7.61
C PRO A 52 21.92 -25.19 6.46
N PHE A 53 22.04 -26.52 6.63
CA PHE A 53 22.49 -27.41 5.55
C PHE A 53 21.45 -27.60 4.43
N LEU A 54 20.23 -27.08 4.60
CA LEU A 54 19.25 -26.97 3.51
C LEU A 54 19.58 -25.84 2.52
N LEU A 55 20.48 -24.90 2.89
CA LEU A 55 21.06 -23.94 1.95
C LEU A 55 22.03 -24.67 1.03
N LYS A 56 21.74 -24.62 -0.28
CA LYS A 56 22.63 -25.18 -1.30
C LYS A 56 24.00 -24.50 -1.22
N GLY A 57 25.07 -25.28 -1.27
CA GLY A 57 26.46 -24.82 -1.17
C GLY A 57 26.97 -24.60 0.26
N MET A 58 26.11 -24.74 1.29
CA MET A 58 26.50 -24.50 2.68
C MET A 58 27.58 -25.46 3.15
N LYS A 59 27.44 -26.75 2.81
CA LYS A 59 28.42 -27.77 3.22
C LYS A 59 29.77 -27.49 2.58
N GLU A 60 29.79 -27.21 1.28
CA GLU A 60 30.99 -26.89 0.51
C GLU A 60 31.69 -25.65 1.07
N ALA A 61 30.93 -24.61 1.44
CA ALA A 61 31.46 -23.41 2.06
C ALA A 61 32.11 -23.69 3.43
N VAL A 62 31.43 -24.47 4.29
CA VAL A 62 31.98 -24.87 5.60
C VAL A 62 33.24 -25.70 5.45
N ASP A 63 33.22 -26.71 4.58
CA ASP A 63 34.37 -27.58 4.33
C ASP A 63 35.57 -26.80 3.79
N LEU A 64 35.35 -25.80 2.93
CA LEU A 64 36.40 -24.96 2.38
C LEU A 64 37.04 -24.06 3.45
N VAL A 65 36.24 -23.44 4.32
CA VAL A 65 36.80 -22.64 5.44
C VAL A 65 37.58 -23.54 6.38
N LYS A 66 37.08 -24.73 6.73
CA LYS A 66 37.84 -25.67 7.58
C LYS A 66 39.21 -25.99 6.99
N LEU A 67 39.25 -26.27 5.69
CA LEU A 67 40.49 -26.55 4.97
C LEU A 67 41.44 -25.33 4.95
N ALA A 68 40.91 -24.12 4.74
CA ALA A 68 41.69 -22.89 4.77
C ALA A 68 42.31 -22.65 6.15
N LEU A 69 41.53 -22.84 7.22
CA LEU A 69 42.02 -22.73 8.59
C LEU A 69 43.09 -23.77 8.93
N GLU A 70 42.97 -25.01 8.42
CA GLU A 70 43.99 -26.06 8.58
C GLU A 70 45.31 -25.73 7.85
N ARG A 71 45.24 -25.02 6.73
CA ARG A 71 46.40 -24.58 5.95
C ARG A 71 47.06 -23.32 6.49
N GLY A 72 46.38 -22.58 7.37
CA GLY A 72 46.80 -21.25 7.79
C GLY A 72 46.64 -20.20 6.69
N ASP A 73 45.68 -20.43 5.79
CA ASP A 73 45.34 -19.53 4.69
C ASP A 73 44.86 -18.18 5.25
N THR A 74 45.24 -17.09 4.58
CA THR A 74 44.77 -15.75 4.92
C THR A 74 43.37 -15.52 4.35
N ILE A 75 42.45 -15.08 5.21
CA ILE A 75 41.03 -14.93 4.87
C ILE A 75 40.66 -13.44 4.81
N CYS A 76 39.94 -13.05 3.76
CA CYS A 76 39.30 -11.74 3.65
C CYS A 76 37.78 -11.86 3.59
N ILE A 77 37.08 -11.09 4.44
CA ILE A 77 35.62 -10.90 4.39
C ILE A 77 35.30 -9.67 3.53
N TYR A 78 34.66 -9.87 2.38
CA TYR A 78 34.28 -8.80 1.47
C TYR A 78 32.79 -8.49 1.62
N GLY A 79 32.43 -7.30 2.08
CA GLY A 79 31.04 -6.87 2.27
C GLY A 79 30.59 -5.74 1.36
N ASP A 80 29.37 -5.25 1.59
CA ASP A 80 28.84 -4.03 0.99
C ASP A 80 28.70 -2.88 2.01
N TYR A 81 28.52 -1.66 1.51
CA TYR A 81 28.50 -0.42 2.31
C TYR A 81 27.15 -0.11 2.96
N ASP A 82 26.10 -0.87 2.69
CA ASP A 82 24.82 -0.69 3.37
C ASP A 82 24.80 -1.37 4.74
N VAL A 83 23.69 -1.26 5.47
CA VAL A 83 23.63 -1.76 6.85
C VAL A 83 23.73 -3.29 6.89
N ASP A 84 23.15 -4.00 5.92
CA ASP A 84 23.21 -5.46 5.90
C ASP A 84 24.63 -5.92 5.60
N GLY A 85 25.28 -5.34 4.58
CA GLY A 85 26.68 -5.61 4.25
C GLY A 85 27.62 -5.31 5.41
N MET A 86 27.51 -4.12 6.03
CA MET A 86 28.36 -3.75 7.16
C MET A 86 28.14 -4.64 8.39
N VAL A 87 26.89 -4.98 8.71
CA VAL A 87 26.57 -5.85 9.85
C VAL A 87 26.99 -7.29 9.57
N SER A 88 26.88 -7.77 8.33
CA SER A 88 27.35 -9.09 7.89
C SER A 88 28.86 -9.23 7.99
N THR A 89 29.60 -8.22 7.51
CA THR A 89 31.06 -8.18 7.63
C THR A 89 31.47 -8.17 9.09
N SER A 90 30.85 -7.31 9.91
CA SER A 90 31.13 -7.23 11.34
C SER A 90 30.87 -8.56 12.06
N LEU A 91 29.77 -9.23 11.71
CA LEU A 91 29.38 -10.53 12.25
C LEU A 91 30.44 -11.60 11.94
N MET A 92 30.86 -11.72 10.69
CA MET A 92 31.86 -12.72 10.29
C MET A 92 33.24 -12.39 10.87
N THR A 93 33.69 -11.13 10.81
CA THR A 93 34.97 -10.69 11.39
C THR A 93 35.02 -10.97 12.89
N ARG A 94 33.95 -10.65 13.63
CA ARG A 94 33.87 -10.94 15.06
C ARG A 94 33.81 -12.43 15.34
N PHE A 95 33.06 -13.22 14.56
CA PHE A 95 33.02 -14.67 14.71
C PHE A 95 34.41 -15.32 14.59
N PHE A 96 35.17 -14.97 13.56
CA PHE A 96 36.52 -15.50 13.38
C PHE A 96 37.47 -15.04 14.50
N THR A 97 37.40 -13.76 14.89
CA THR A 97 38.21 -13.19 15.96
C THR A 97 37.93 -13.85 17.31
N ASP A 98 36.64 -13.99 17.69
CA ASP A 98 36.20 -14.70 18.89
C ASP A 98 36.65 -16.18 18.87
N SER A 99 36.78 -16.77 17.68
CA SER A 99 37.25 -18.15 17.47
C SER A 99 38.79 -18.27 17.40
N GLY A 100 39.53 -17.17 17.59
CA GLY A 100 41.00 -17.15 17.62
C GLY A 100 41.66 -17.11 16.23
N TYR A 101 40.91 -16.79 15.18
CA TYR A 101 41.43 -16.67 13.82
C TYR A 101 41.55 -15.21 13.39
N ALA A 102 42.69 -14.85 12.84
CA ALA A 102 42.90 -13.53 12.25
C ALA A 102 42.29 -13.49 10.84
N VAL A 103 41.44 -12.51 10.58
CA VAL A 103 40.85 -12.27 9.26
C VAL A 103 40.96 -10.79 8.91
N GLN A 104 41.04 -10.51 7.62
CA GLN A 104 40.92 -9.17 7.08
C GLN A 104 39.48 -8.94 6.62
N HIS A 105 39.07 -7.69 6.47
CA HIS A 105 37.81 -7.35 5.82
C HIS A 105 37.99 -6.20 4.84
N TYR A 106 37.06 -6.10 3.90
CA TYR A 106 37.05 -5.09 2.87
C TYR A 106 35.61 -4.65 2.56
N ILE A 107 35.40 -3.35 2.43
CA ILE A 107 34.12 -2.75 2.03
C ILE A 107 34.40 -1.70 0.95
N PRO A 108 33.75 -1.79 -0.22
CA PRO A 108 33.97 -0.85 -1.30
C PRO A 108 33.41 0.53 -0.96
N SER A 109 34.06 1.58 -1.46
CA SER A 109 33.56 2.94 -1.38
C SER A 109 32.33 3.14 -2.27
N ARG A 110 31.20 3.55 -1.69
CA ARG A 110 29.96 3.85 -2.45
C ARG A 110 30.17 4.89 -3.55
N HIS A 111 30.99 5.91 -3.27
CA HIS A 111 31.16 7.07 -4.15
C HIS A 111 32.21 6.84 -5.23
N GLU A 112 33.27 6.10 -4.92
CA GLU A 112 34.41 5.90 -5.82
C GLU A 112 34.31 4.58 -6.59
N GLU A 113 33.87 3.51 -5.93
CA GLU A 113 33.94 2.14 -6.46
C GLU A 113 32.55 1.59 -6.81
N GLY A 114 31.51 2.07 -6.11
CA GLY A 114 30.13 1.63 -6.31
C GLY A 114 29.82 0.34 -5.56
N TYR A 115 28.75 -0.34 -6.00
CA TYR A 115 28.20 -1.52 -5.33
C TYR A 115 28.84 -2.82 -5.83
N GLY A 116 29.12 -3.74 -4.90
CA GLY A 116 29.60 -5.09 -5.18
C GLY A 116 31.12 -5.20 -5.33
N LEU A 117 31.57 -6.35 -5.87
CA LEU A 117 32.99 -6.58 -6.12
C LEU A 117 33.46 -5.72 -7.30
N ASN A 118 34.70 -5.25 -7.23
CA ASN A 118 35.35 -4.56 -8.33
C ASN A 118 36.74 -5.16 -8.62
N ALA A 119 37.14 -5.14 -9.90
CA ALA A 119 38.37 -5.80 -10.35
C ALA A 119 39.64 -5.24 -9.68
N GLN A 120 39.68 -3.95 -9.38
CA GLN A 120 40.84 -3.31 -8.75
C GLN A 120 41.02 -3.80 -7.31
N ALA A 121 39.95 -3.84 -6.52
CA ALA A 121 39.98 -4.39 -5.17
C ALA A 121 40.40 -5.86 -5.17
N ILE A 122 39.87 -6.67 -6.10
CA ILE A 122 40.26 -8.08 -6.24
C ILE A 122 41.75 -8.25 -6.55
N GLN A 123 42.31 -7.41 -7.42
CA GLN A 123 43.75 -7.41 -7.70
C GLN A 123 44.57 -7.05 -6.47
N GLN A 124 44.17 -6.00 -5.74
CA GLN A 124 44.86 -5.57 -4.52
C GLN A 124 44.82 -6.64 -3.42
N LEU A 125 43.67 -7.33 -3.24
CA LEU A 125 43.53 -8.41 -2.27
C LEU A 125 44.44 -9.59 -2.63
N ALA A 126 44.48 -9.99 -3.89
CA ALA A 126 45.42 -11.02 -4.36
C ALA A 126 46.89 -10.61 -4.15
N GLU A 127 47.25 -9.36 -4.47
CA GLU A 127 48.60 -8.82 -4.25
C GLU A 127 48.99 -8.77 -2.76
N SER A 128 48.01 -8.55 -1.88
CA SER A 128 48.19 -8.60 -0.43
C SER A 128 48.32 -10.02 0.14
N GLY A 129 48.20 -11.02 -0.73
CA GLY A 129 48.39 -12.42 -0.39
C GLY A 129 47.17 -13.11 0.19
N ILE A 130 45.94 -12.59 -0.02
CA ILE A 130 44.70 -13.27 0.39
C ILE A 130 44.60 -14.61 -0.32
N ASP A 131 44.34 -15.68 0.43
CA ASP A 131 44.18 -17.05 -0.07
C ASP A 131 42.69 -17.42 -0.24
N LEU A 132 41.85 -16.97 0.71
CA LEU A 132 40.40 -17.22 0.72
C LEU A 132 39.60 -15.91 0.81
N LEU A 133 38.77 -15.66 -0.18
CA LEU A 133 37.81 -14.56 -0.20
C LEU A 133 36.41 -15.07 0.15
N ILE A 134 35.80 -14.51 1.19
CA ILE A 134 34.41 -14.80 1.58
C ILE A 134 33.59 -13.53 1.37
N THR A 135 32.67 -13.54 0.41
CA THR A 135 31.75 -12.41 0.23
C THR A 135 30.56 -12.54 1.16
N VAL A 136 30.09 -11.43 1.70
CA VAL A 136 28.86 -11.32 2.49
C VAL A 136 27.98 -10.22 1.91
N ASP A 137 26.70 -10.53 1.76
CA ASP A 137 25.69 -9.60 1.22
C ASP A 137 25.96 -9.08 -0.21
N CYS A 138 26.88 -9.74 -0.92
CA CYS A 138 27.25 -9.38 -2.28
C CYS A 138 27.90 -10.56 -3.01
N GLY A 139 28.14 -10.38 -4.31
CA GLY A 139 28.92 -11.30 -5.14
C GLY A 139 28.10 -12.21 -6.05
N ILE A 140 26.80 -12.44 -5.82
CA ILE A 140 26.02 -13.34 -6.69
C ILE A 140 25.89 -12.84 -8.13
N THR A 141 26.07 -11.53 -8.35
CA THR A 141 26.06 -10.90 -9.67
C THR A 141 27.46 -10.59 -10.23
N SER A 142 28.51 -10.75 -9.43
CA SER A 142 29.90 -10.40 -9.78
C SER A 142 30.64 -11.53 -10.51
N VAL A 143 30.11 -11.93 -11.67
CA VAL A 143 30.60 -13.08 -12.45
C VAL A 143 32.06 -12.89 -12.89
N GLU A 144 32.39 -11.70 -13.40
CA GLU A 144 33.73 -11.40 -13.93
C GLU A 144 34.75 -11.23 -12.81
N GLU A 145 34.40 -10.54 -11.73
CA GLU A 145 35.27 -10.26 -10.60
C GLU A 145 35.60 -11.53 -9.81
N ILE A 146 34.62 -12.42 -9.61
CA ILE A 146 34.88 -13.73 -9.00
C ILE A 146 35.73 -14.60 -9.93
N GLY A 147 35.49 -14.54 -11.25
CA GLY A 147 36.35 -15.20 -12.22
C GLY A 147 37.80 -14.72 -12.14
N LEU A 148 38.01 -13.41 -11.98
CA LEU A 148 39.33 -12.80 -11.79
C LEU A 148 39.97 -13.26 -10.48
N ALA A 149 39.23 -13.26 -9.37
CA ALA A 149 39.72 -13.75 -8.08
C ALA A 149 40.26 -15.19 -8.18
N ARG A 150 39.50 -16.08 -8.82
CA ARG A 150 39.90 -17.47 -9.09
C ARG A 150 41.13 -17.56 -9.99
N LEU A 151 41.21 -16.73 -11.03
CA LEU A 151 42.35 -16.68 -11.94
C LEU A 151 43.63 -16.25 -11.22
N LEU A 152 43.51 -15.34 -10.25
CA LEU A 152 44.61 -14.85 -9.41
C LEU A 152 45.01 -15.83 -8.29
N GLY A 153 44.34 -16.98 -8.20
CA GLY A 153 44.72 -18.06 -7.27
C GLY A 153 43.93 -18.11 -5.96
N MET A 154 42.98 -17.20 -5.75
CA MET A 154 42.14 -17.21 -4.55
C MET A 154 41.05 -18.29 -4.63
N ASP A 155 40.77 -18.94 -3.50
CA ASP A 155 39.52 -19.63 -3.29
C ASP A 155 38.43 -18.60 -2.94
N VAL A 156 37.20 -18.82 -3.42
CA VAL A 156 36.10 -17.85 -3.28
C VAL A 156 34.82 -18.53 -2.79
N ILE A 157 34.26 -18.02 -1.70
CA ILE A 157 32.94 -18.37 -1.18
C ILE A 157 32.03 -17.15 -1.36
N VAL A 158 30.89 -17.36 -2.02
CA VAL A 158 29.86 -16.32 -2.12
C VAL A 158 28.78 -16.58 -1.10
N THR A 159 28.55 -15.65 -0.17
CA THR A 159 27.36 -15.66 0.70
C THR A 159 26.53 -14.42 0.43
N ASP A 160 25.30 -14.62 -0.08
CA ASP A 160 24.49 -13.54 -0.62
C ASP A 160 23.00 -13.90 -0.52
N HIS A 161 22.13 -12.90 -0.65
CA HIS A 161 20.68 -13.04 -0.63
C HIS A 161 19.99 -12.33 -1.82
N HIS A 162 20.74 -11.71 -2.71
CA HIS A 162 20.19 -11.07 -3.90
C HIS A 162 19.63 -12.09 -4.91
N GLN A 163 18.80 -11.61 -5.85
CA GLN A 163 18.25 -12.44 -6.93
C GLN A 163 19.37 -12.99 -7.81
N CYS A 164 19.35 -14.31 -8.02
CA CYS A 164 20.35 -14.99 -8.83
C CYS A 164 20.19 -14.63 -10.32
N PRO A 165 21.25 -14.15 -11.00
CA PRO A 165 21.23 -14.01 -12.44
C PRO A 165 21.21 -15.39 -13.14
N PRO A 166 20.88 -15.45 -14.45
CA PRO A 166 20.90 -16.71 -15.20
C PRO A 166 22.27 -17.40 -15.23
N ILE A 167 23.35 -16.62 -15.19
CA ILE A 167 24.73 -17.09 -15.15
C ILE A 167 25.27 -16.80 -13.77
N LEU A 168 25.56 -17.84 -12.99
CA LEU A 168 26.15 -17.71 -11.66
C LEU A 168 27.67 -17.54 -11.73
N PRO A 169 28.28 -16.86 -10.73
CA PRO A 169 29.73 -16.70 -10.67
C PRO A 169 30.45 -18.05 -10.47
N ASN A 170 31.67 -18.16 -10.97
CA ASN A 170 32.50 -19.37 -10.85
C ASN A 170 33.21 -19.45 -9.49
N ALA A 171 32.46 -19.42 -8.39
CA ALA A 171 32.99 -19.54 -7.03
C ALA A 171 33.21 -21.02 -6.63
N ASN A 172 34.06 -21.27 -5.62
CA ASN A 172 34.23 -22.61 -5.04
C ASN A 172 32.96 -23.07 -4.33
N ALA A 173 32.26 -22.14 -3.67
CA ALA A 173 30.97 -22.37 -3.06
C ALA A 173 30.08 -21.12 -3.19
N ILE A 174 28.78 -21.33 -3.34
CA ILE A 174 27.77 -20.27 -3.36
C ILE A 174 26.70 -20.65 -2.35
N VAL A 175 26.44 -19.77 -1.39
CA VAL A 175 25.38 -19.88 -0.38
C VAL A 175 24.42 -18.72 -0.60
N ASN A 176 23.28 -19.01 -1.22
CA ASN A 176 22.23 -18.03 -1.48
C ASN A 176 20.87 -18.74 -1.57
N PRO A 177 19.84 -18.28 -0.84
CA PRO A 177 18.55 -18.95 -0.78
C PRO A 177 17.81 -18.98 -2.13
N HIS A 178 18.06 -18.01 -3.02
CA HIS A 178 17.47 -17.89 -4.36
C HIS A 178 18.15 -18.76 -5.42
N GLN A 179 19.21 -19.49 -5.09
CA GLN A 179 19.85 -20.38 -6.05
C GLN A 179 18.86 -21.37 -6.67
N PRO A 180 18.96 -21.63 -7.98
CA PRO A 180 18.22 -22.71 -8.62
C PRO A 180 18.41 -24.04 -7.90
N ALA A 181 17.30 -24.69 -7.59
CA ALA A 181 17.21 -25.95 -6.84
C ALA A 181 17.68 -25.89 -5.37
N CYS A 182 17.83 -24.71 -4.77
CA CYS A 182 18.05 -24.60 -3.33
C CYS A 182 16.79 -25.00 -2.55
N LEU A 183 16.92 -25.97 -1.64
CA LEU A 183 15.79 -26.54 -0.87
C LEU A 183 15.42 -25.72 0.37
N TYR A 184 16.24 -24.72 0.73
CA TYR A 184 16.01 -23.89 1.91
C TYR A 184 14.63 -23.23 1.88
N PRO A 185 13.75 -23.47 2.88
CA PRO A 185 12.37 -22.98 2.84
C PRO A 185 12.24 -21.45 2.86
N ASN A 186 13.03 -20.76 3.68
CA ASN A 186 12.96 -19.31 3.79
C ASN A 186 13.78 -18.63 2.69
N LYS A 187 13.11 -18.12 1.66
CA LYS A 187 13.77 -17.43 0.54
C LYS A 187 14.17 -15.99 0.80
N ASN A 188 13.83 -15.43 1.96
CA ASN A 188 13.98 -13.99 2.21
C ASN A 188 14.91 -13.73 3.39
N LEU A 189 16.02 -14.45 3.54
CA LEU A 189 17.04 -14.04 4.51
C LEU A 189 17.71 -12.74 4.03
N CYS A 190 18.17 -11.91 4.96
CA CYS A 190 19.12 -10.84 4.68
C CYS A 190 20.55 -11.43 4.61
N GLY A 191 21.54 -10.70 4.09
CA GLY A 191 22.95 -11.09 4.05
C GLY A 191 23.47 -11.55 5.42
N ALA A 192 23.20 -10.80 6.49
CA ALA A 192 23.65 -11.19 7.83
C ALA A 192 22.89 -12.41 8.36
N GLY A 193 21.67 -12.63 7.87
CA GLY A 193 20.90 -13.85 8.10
C GLY A 193 21.61 -15.06 7.49
N VAL A 194 22.05 -14.95 6.23
CA VAL A 194 22.83 -16.00 5.55
C VAL A 194 24.17 -16.24 6.28
N ALA A 195 24.88 -15.18 6.67
CA ALA A 195 26.13 -15.28 7.44
C ALA A 195 25.90 -15.97 8.80
N PHE A 196 24.81 -15.63 9.51
CA PHE A 196 24.43 -16.32 10.75
C PHE A 196 24.13 -17.80 10.53
N LYS A 197 23.43 -18.17 9.45
CA LYS A 197 23.22 -19.59 9.08
C LYS A 197 24.53 -20.30 8.78
N TRP A 198 25.50 -19.61 8.17
CA TRP A 198 26.83 -20.17 7.96
C TRP A 198 27.55 -20.43 9.28
N ILE A 199 27.53 -19.49 10.24
CA ILE A 199 28.08 -19.68 11.59
C ILE A 199 27.43 -20.87 12.29
N GLU A 200 26.10 -21.01 12.19
CA GLU A 200 25.36 -22.15 12.73
C GLU A 200 25.83 -23.48 12.09
N ALA A 201 26.00 -23.53 10.76
CA ALA A 201 26.49 -24.71 10.07
C ALA A 201 27.93 -25.06 10.47
N PHE A 202 28.79 -24.06 10.58
CA PHE A 202 30.19 -24.24 11.00
C PHE A 202 30.27 -24.77 12.44
N SER A 203 29.49 -24.20 13.37
CA SER A 203 29.39 -24.70 14.76
C SER A 203 28.96 -26.16 14.81
N LYS A 204 27.91 -26.53 14.06
CA LYS A 204 27.46 -27.93 13.93
C LYS A 204 28.55 -28.83 13.36
N ALA A 205 29.27 -28.39 12.34
CA ALA A 205 30.33 -29.18 11.69
C ALA A 205 31.61 -29.33 12.53
N GLN A 206 31.83 -28.46 13.52
CA GLN A 206 32.93 -28.57 14.48
C GLN A 206 32.56 -29.41 15.71
N ASN A 207 31.29 -29.77 15.90
CA ASN A 207 30.76 -30.35 17.14
C ASN A 207 31.14 -29.52 18.39
N GLN A 208 31.21 -28.19 18.23
CA GLN A 208 31.52 -27.26 19.32
C GLN A 208 30.25 -26.51 19.71
N GLU A 209 29.96 -26.44 21.01
CA GLU A 209 28.91 -25.58 21.57
C GLU A 209 29.36 -24.11 21.49
N MET A 210 29.24 -23.52 20.29
CA MET A 210 29.46 -22.09 20.09
C MET A 210 28.26 -21.31 20.61
N ASN A 211 28.51 -20.15 21.22
CA ASN A 211 27.45 -19.28 21.74
C ASN A 211 26.77 -18.51 20.59
N LEU A 212 25.89 -19.18 19.84
CA LEU A 212 25.15 -18.56 18.72
C LEU A 212 24.29 -17.36 19.17
N GLN A 213 23.87 -17.30 20.44
CA GLN A 213 23.11 -16.17 20.98
C GLN A 213 23.90 -14.87 20.95
N ARG A 214 25.24 -14.94 21.01
CA ARG A 214 26.12 -13.76 20.87
C ARG A 214 26.02 -13.11 19.49
N TYR A 215 25.74 -13.89 18.46
CA TYR A 215 25.76 -13.48 17.06
C TYR A 215 24.38 -13.15 16.48
N LEU A 216 23.32 -13.73 17.05
CA LEU A 216 21.94 -13.53 16.60
C LEU A 216 21.49 -12.04 16.55
N PRO A 217 21.93 -11.15 17.46
CA PRO A 217 21.61 -9.72 17.38
C PRO A 217 22.03 -9.02 16.08
N PHE A 218 23.12 -9.45 15.45
CA PHE A 218 23.58 -8.92 14.16
C PHE A 218 22.55 -9.24 13.07
N ALA A 219 22.18 -10.52 12.94
CA ALA A 219 21.17 -10.95 11.99
C ALA A 219 19.83 -10.25 12.23
N ALA A 220 19.43 -10.04 13.49
CA ALA A 220 18.21 -9.30 13.82
C ALA A 220 18.25 -7.83 13.38
N LEU A 221 19.37 -7.14 13.62
CA LEU A 221 19.56 -5.75 13.20
C LEU A 221 19.47 -5.62 11.68
N ALA A 222 20.24 -6.43 10.97
CA ALA A 222 20.29 -6.43 9.51
C ALA A 222 18.95 -6.81 8.89
N THR A 223 18.26 -7.83 9.40
CA THR A 223 16.93 -8.25 8.90
C THR A 223 15.94 -7.08 8.94
N VAL A 224 15.97 -6.27 10.00
CA VAL A 224 15.10 -5.10 10.10
C VAL A 224 15.60 -3.96 9.20
N ALA A 225 16.90 -3.73 9.13
CA ALA A 225 17.52 -2.67 8.34
C ALA A 225 17.32 -2.85 6.83
N ASP A 226 17.36 -4.10 6.35
CA ASP A 226 17.14 -4.49 4.96
C ASP A 226 15.65 -4.62 4.59
N VAL A 227 14.75 -4.26 5.52
CA VAL A 227 13.30 -4.25 5.27
C VAL A 227 12.79 -5.63 4.80
N VAL A 228 13.37 -6.69 5.37
CA VAL A 228 12.95 -8.06 5.10
C VAL A 228 11.61 -8.36 5.78
N LYS A 229 10.80 -9.23 5.17
CA LYS A 229 9.51 -9.65 5.75
C LYS A 229 9.73 -10.38 7.08
N LEU A 230 9.15 -9.85 8.16
CA LEU A 230 9.21 -10.40 9.52
C LEU A 230 8.18 -11.51 9.73
N VAL A 231 8.31 -12.57 8.92
CA VAL A 231 7.48 -13.80 8.98
C VAL A 231 8.41 -15.02 8.94
N GLY A 232 7.92 -16.18 9.37
CA GLY A 232 8.72 -17.42 9.39
C GLY A 232 10.03 -17.26 10.16
N GLU A 233 11.12 -17.80 9.63
CA GLU A 233 12.44 -17.77 10.29
C GLU A 233 12.97 -16.33 10.54
N ASN A 234 12.70 -15.36 9.66
CA ASN A 234 13.12 -13.97 9.89
C ASN A 234 12.48 -13.38 11.16
N ARG A 235 11.23 -13.78 11.44
CA ARG A 235 10.55 -13.41 12.69
C ARG A 235 11.22 -14.04 13.91
N VAL A 236 11.62 -15.30 13.80
CA VAL A 236 12.36 -16.02 14.86
C VAL A 236 13.66 -15.27 15.16
N ILE A 237 14.44 -14.96 14.13
CA ILE A 237 15.71 -14.21 14.23
C ILE A 237 15.50 -12.88 14.97
N VAL A 238 14.53 -12.08 14.53
CA VAL A 238 14.31 -10.74 15.12
C VAL A 238 13.70 -10.82 16.53
N LYS A 239 12.72 -11.70 16.77
CA LYS A 239 12.07 -11.84 18.08
C LYS A 239 13.06 -12.28 19.16
N LEU A 240 13.96 -13.21 18.83
CA LEU A 240 14.97 -13.72 19.75
C LEU A 240 16.20 -12.80 19.84
N GLY A 241 16.60 -12.17 18.73
CA GLY A 241 17.78 -11.30 18.67
C GLY A 241 17.62 -9.95 19.36
N ILE A 242 16.42 -9.36 19.39
CA ILE A 242 16.19 -8.06 20.06
C ILE A 242 16.52 -8.12 21.56
N PRO A 243 15.94 -9.02 22.37
CA PRO A 243 16.28 -9.11 23.79
C PRO A 243 17.75 -9.45 24.05
N LEU A 244 18.37 -10.19 23.12
CA LEU A 244 19.79 -10.52 23.20
C LEU A 244 20.65 -9.29 22.97
N MET A 245 20.29 -8.39 22.04
CA MET A 245 21.04 -7.16 21.79
C MET A 245 21.18 -6.30 23.05
N GLU A 246 20.11 -6.15 23.84
CA GLU A 246 20.14 -5.40 25.10
C GLU A 246 21.06 -6.04 26.15
N LYS A 247 21.10 -7.38 26.19
CA LYS A 247 21.85 -8.17 27.17
C LYS A 247 23.29 -8.47 26.75
N ASN A 248 23.64 -8.25 25.48
CA ASN A 248 24.93 -8.65 24.93
C ASN A 248 26.05 -7.73 25.43
N GLU A 249 27.24 -8.30 25.66
CA GLU A 249 28.43 -7.59 26.12
C GLU A 249 29.22 -6.92 24.97
N ILE A 250 28.71 -6.98 23.74
CA ILE A 250 29.34 -6.30 22.60
C ILE A 250 29.23 -4.79 22.78
N ALA A 251 30.38 -4.14 22.96
CA ALA A 251 30.51 -2.72 23.24
C ALA A 251 29.77 -1.84 22.21
N GLY A 252 29.84 -2.20 20.93
CA GLY A 252 29.16 -1.50 19.85
C GLY A 252 27.64 -1.40 20.01
N PHE A 253 26.97 -2.49 20.41
CA PHE A 253 25.53 -2.45 20.64
C PHE A 253 25.19 -1.58 21.84
N GLN A 254 25.95 -1.68 22.93
CA GLN A 254 25.73 -0.87 24.13
C GLN A 254 25.91 0.63 23.85
N ALA A 255 26.96 0.99 23.09
CA ALA A 255 27.20 2.36 22.65
C ALA A 255 26.05 2.89 21.78
N LEU A 256 25.53 2.10 20.83
CA LEU A 256 24.40 2.49 19.98
C LEU A 256 23.10 2.67 20.79
N LEU A 257 22.81 1.77 21.73
CA LEU A 257 21.63 1.88 22.59
C LEU A 257 21.67 3.15 23.45
N LYS A 258 22.84 3.43 24.06
CA LYS A 258 23.10 4.64 24.84
C LYS A 258 22.95 5.91 23.99
N GLU A 259 23.55 5.94 22.81
CA GLU A 259 23.50 7.08 21.89
C GLU A 259 22.08 7.35 21.35
N CYS A 260 21.30 6.28 21.14
CA CYS A 260 19.88 6.40 20.78
C CYS A 260 18.99 6.73 21.97
N GLN A 261 19.52 6.78 23.20
CA GLN A 261 18.77 6.98 24.45
C GLN A 261 17.65 5.95 24.62
N ILE A 262 17.90 4.71 24.17
CA ILE A 262 16.95 3.60 24.30
C ILE A 262 17.02 3.08 25.73
N VAL A 263 15.89 3.12 26.43
CA VAL A 263 15.79 2.61 27.80
C VAL A 263 15.83 1.07 27.76
N PRO A 264 16.57 0.41 28.66
CA PRO A 264 16.59 -1.05 28.75
C PRO A 264 15.19 -1.64 28.90
N GLY A 265 14.88 -2.65 28.09
CA GLY A 265 13.57 -3.31 28.04
C GLY A 265 12.56 -2.64 27.10
N GLU A 266 12.96 -1.57 26.39
CA GLU A 266 12.12 -0.89 25.39
C GLU A 266 12.57 -1.15 23.95
N LEU A 267 13.71 -1.81 23.72
CA LEU A 267 14.19 -2.09 22.38
C LEU A 267 13.15 -2.89 21.59
N ASN A 268 12.88 -2.43 20.37
CA ASN A 268 11.94 -3.07 19.46
C ASN A 268 12.40 -2.88 18.01
N ALA A 269 11.74 -3.56 17.08
CA ALA A 269 12.10 -3.47 15.66
C ALA A 269 11.96 -2.04 15.09
N GLY A 270 11.07 -1.20 15.63
CA GLY A 270 11.00 0.21 15.28
C GLY A 270 12.27 0.99 15.67
N HIS A 271 12.83 0.72 16.85
CA HIS A 271 14.12 1.30 17.25
C HIS A 271 15.27 0.84 16.34
N LEU A 272 15.31 -0.44 15.98
CA LEU A 272 16.28 -0.96 15.02
C LEU A 272 16.15 -0.24 13.67
N GLY A 273 14.95 -0.19 13.08
CA GLY A 273 14.72 0.35 11.73
C GLY A 273 14.76 1.88 11.61
N PHE A 274 14.35 2.63 12.64
CA PHE A 274 14.21 4.09 12.56
C PHE A 274 15.22 4.88 13.40
N GLN A 275 16.00 4.23 14.29
CA GLN A 275 17.01 4.92 15.09
C GLN A 275 18.42 4.36 14.88
N ILE A 276 18.60 3.04 15.02
CA ILE A 276 19.92 2.40 14.94
C ILE A 276 20.38 2.26 13.48
N ALA A 277 19.59 1.60 12.63
CA ALA A 277 19.93 1.37 11.22
C ALA A 277 20.22 2.67 10.45
N PRO A 278 19.47 3.79 10.64
CA PRO A 278 19.84 5.05 10.02
C PRO A 278 21.26 5.51 10.41
N ARG A 279 21.67 5.43 11.68
CA ARG A 279 23.01 5.87 12.10
C ARG A 279 24.12 5.10 11.40
N LEU A 280 23.97 3.78 11.27
CA LEU A 280 24.90 2.95 10.51
C LEU A 280 24.89 3.35 9.01
N ASN A 281 23.71 3.49 8.41
CA ASN A 281 23.55 3.87 7.00
C ASN A 281 24.02 5.31 6.70
N ALA A 282 24.21 6.17 7.71
CA ALA A 282 24.69 7.54 7.52
C ALA A 282 26.14 7.54 7.01
N VAL A 283 26.96 6.62 7.51
CA VAL A 283 28.35 6.48 7.10
C VAL A 283 28.44 6.10 5.64
N GLY A 284 27.78 5.02 5.19
CA GLY A 284 27.79 4.63 3.78
C GLY A 284 27.21 5.69 2.82
N ARG A 285 26.64 6.80 3.32
CA ARG A 285 26.17 7.93 2.51
C ARG A 285 27.10 9.13 2.53
N LEU A 286 27.81 9.36 3.64
CA LEU A 286 28.58 10.57 3.88
C LEU A 286 30.08 10.35 4.07
N GLU A 287 30.51 9.17 4.52
CA GLU A 287 31.89 8.83 4.91
C GLU A 287 32.26 7.36 4.63
N ASN A 288 33.33 6.86 5.26
CA ASN A 288 33.89 5.52 5.09
C ASN A 288 33.21 4.48 6.00
N ALA A 289 32.61 3.45 5.40
CA ALA A 289 31.91 2.33 6.04
C ALA A 289 32.69 1.60 7.15
N GLU A 290 34.02 1.70 7.14
CA GLU A 290 34.93 1.10 8.13
C GLU A 290 34.57 1.45 9.58
N LEU A 291 34.07 2.67 9.83
CA LEU A 291 33.71 3.11 11.17
C LEU A 291 32.57 2.26 11.78
N ALA A 292 31.61 1.84 10.96
CA ALA A 292 30.52 0.96 11.41
C ALA A 292 31.03 -0.44 11.77
N ILE A 293 32.02 -0.94 11.03
CA ILE A 293 32.68 -2.21 11.32
C ILE A 293 33.44 -2.11 12.64
N GLN A 294 34.29 -1.10 12.78
CA GLN A 294 35.06 -0.87 14.01
C GLN A 294 34.14 -0.80 15.24
N LEU A 295 33.01 -0.08 15.14
CA LEU A 295 32.03 -0.01 16.22
C LEU A 295 31.53 -1.38 16.65
N LEU A 296 31.18 -2.24 15.70
CA LEU A 296 30.55 -3.54 15.97
C LEU A 296 31.55 -4.66 16.27
N THR A 297 32.84 -4.48 15.92
CA THR A 297 33.90 -5.48 16.14
C THR A 297 34.84 -5.13 17.30
N THR A 298 34.91 -3.88 17.76
CA THR A 298 35.77 -3.50 18.90
C THR A 298 35.23 -4.03 20.23
N ASP A 299 36.15 -4.43 21.12
CA ASP A 299 35.86 -4.77 22.52
C ASP A 299 36.12 -3.58 23.47
N GLU A 300 36.74 -2.51 22.98
CA GLU A 300 37.06 -1.31 23.76
C GLU A 300 35.84 -0.37 23.84
N ILE A 301 35.30 -0.20 25.05
CA ILE A 301 34.10 0.62 25.31
C ILE A 301 34.30 2.05 24.83
N ASP A 302 35.44 2.67 25.14
CA ASP A 302 35.72 4.05 24.76
C ASP A 302 35.78 4.24 23.23
N GLN A 303 36.31 3.23 22.50
CA GLN A 303 36.33 3.27 21.04
C GLN A 303 34.92 3.11 20.46
N ALA A 304 34.11 2.21 21.03
CA ALA A 304 32.72 2.03 20.63
C ALA A 304 31.89 3.30 20.87
N GLU A 305 32.04 3.96 22.03
CA GLU A 305 31.34 5.21 22.33
C GLU A 305 31.77 6.34 21.40
N ALA A 306 33.07 6.47 21.12
CA ALA A 306 33.57 7.45 20.16
C ALA A 306 33.02 7.22 18.74
N ALA A 307 33.07 5.98 18.26
CA ALA A 307 32.54 5.63 16.95
C ALA A 307 31.02 5.89 16.86
N ALA A 308 30.25 5.47 17.86
CA ALA A 308 28.80 5.71 17.92
C ALA A 308 28.46 7.21 17.90
N GLY A 309 29.24 8.04 18.62
CA GLY A 309 29.10 9.50 18.59
C GLY A 309 29.31 10.11 17.20
N VAL A 310 30.33 9.64 16.47
CA VAL A 310 30.57 10.08 15.09
C VAL A 310 29.43 9.65 14.16
N LEU A 311 28.95 8.39 14.26
CA LEU A 311 27.78 7.92 13.49
C LEU A 311 26.54 8.78 13.75
N SER A 312 26.34 9.18 15.00
CA SER A 312 25.23 10.05 15.42
C SER A 312 25.35 11.42 14.77
N GLY A 313 26.55 12.02 14.78
CA GLY A 313 26.85 13.28 14.09
C GLY A 313 26.56 13.22 12.59
N LEU A 314 27.03 12.18 11.91
CA LEU A 314 26.77 11.96 10.48
C LEU A 314 25.28 11.78 10.18
N ASN A 315 24.55 11.09 11.06
CA ASN A 315 23.11 10.94 10.91
C ASN A 315 22.36 12.28 11.03
N GLU A 316 22.77 13.14 11.97
CA GLU A 316 22.20 14.48 12.11
C GLU A 316 22.53 15.37 10.91
N GLU A 317 23.76 15.29 10.36
CA GLU A 317 24.13 15.98 9.13
C GLU A 317 23.31 15.50 7.93
N ARG A 318 23.14 14.18 7.78
CA ARG A 318 22.29 13.60 6.73
C ARG A 318 20.85 14.08 6.83
N LYS A 319 20.28 14.16 8.04
CA LYS A 319 18.93 14.71 8.26
C LYS A 319 18.83 16.19 7.93
N ARG A 320 19.88 16.97 8.24
CA ARG A 320 19.96 18.40 7.89
C ARG A 320 19.92 18.58 6.37
N LEU A 321 20.78 17.87 5.65
CA LEU A 321 20.80 17.89 4.18
C LEU A 321 19.49 17.38 3.57
N GLU A 322 18.90 16.31 4.12
CA GLU A 322 17.58 15.80 3.70
C GLU A 322 16.52 16.89 3.78
N LYS A 323 16.48 17.63 4.90
CA LYS A 323 15.53 18.71 5.12
C LYS A 323 15.73 19.85 4.13
N GLU A 324 16.96 20.33 3.96
CA GLU A 324 17.31 21.41 3.03
C GLU A 324 16.89 21.07 1.59
N ILE A 325 17.27 19.88 1.11
CA ILE A 325 16.92 19.41 -0.24
C ILE A 325 15.40 19.21 -0.38
N LEU A 326 14.73 18.66 0.63
CA LEU A 326 13.29 18.43 0.60
C LEU A 326 12.50 19.74 0.50
N GLU A 327 12.91 20.78 1.24
CA GLU A 327 12.26 22.10 1.20
C GLU A 327 12.35 22.71 -0.22
N GLU A 328 13.52 22.66 -0.85
CA GLU A 328 13.70 23.13 -2.23
C GLU A 328 12.91 22.29 -3.24
N ALA A 329 12.92 20.96 -3.09
CA ALA A 329 12.20 20.05 -3.96
C ALA A 329 10.68 20.25 -3.88
N VAL A 330 10.14 20.44 -2.66
CA VAL A 330 8.73 20.77 -2.42
C VAL A 330 8.36 22.08 -3.12
N ALA A 331 9.19 23.12 -3.02
CA ALA A 331 8.95 24.39 -3.70
C ALA A 331 8.87 24.22 -5.24
N GLN A 332 9.70 23.35 -5.81
CA GLN A 332 9.62 23.01 -7.23
C GLN A 332 8.32 22.28 -7.58
N VAL A 333 7.91 21.28 -6.78
CA VAL A 333 6.65 20.56 -7.00
C VAL A 333 5.46 21.52 -6.92
N GLU A 334 5.41 22.38 -5.90
CA GLU A 334 4.32 23.34 -5.71
C GLU A 334 4.26 24.37 -6.85
N LYS A 335 5.42 24.78 -7.38
CA LYS A 335 5.48 25.61 -8.60
C LYS A 335 4.98 24.87 -9.84
N GLN A 336 5.29 23.58 -9.99
CA GLN A 336 4.79 22.75 -11.08
C GLN A 336 3.28 22.48 -10.97
N ALA A 337 2.72 22.51 -9.75
CA ALA A 337 1.35 22.14 -9.44
C ALA A 337 0.33 23.31 -9.54
N GLN A 338 0.71 24.48 -10.08
CA GLN A 338 -0.11 25.71 -10.07
C GLN A 338 -1.56 25.52 -10.53
N GLU A 339 -1.82 24.66 -11.52
CA GLU A 339 -3.19 24.31 -11.95
C GLU A 339 -3.55 22.86 -11.62
N LYS A 340 -2.61 21.92 -11.81
CA LYS A 340 -2.79 20.50 -11.55
C LYS A 340 -1.47 19.85 -11.16
N LEU A 341 -1.50 19.01 -10.13
CA LEU A 341 -0.34 18.23 -9.74
C LEU A 341 0.04 17.24 -10.86
N PRO A 342 1.32 17.20 -11.31
CA PRO A 342 1.76 16.23 -12.31
C PRO A 342 1.54 14.77 -11.87
N SER A 343 1.26 13.89 -12.83
CA SER A 343 1.10 12.45 -12.60
C SER A 343 2.43 11.74 -12.31
N PHE A 344 3.54 12.36 -12.69
CA PHE A 344 4.90 11.96 -12.36
C PHE A 344 5.71 13.20 -11.99
N LEU A 345 6.33 13.21 -10.81
CA LEU A 345 7.13 14.32 -10.31
C LEU A 345 8.59 14.16 -10.73
N VAL A 346 9.18 15.21 -11.30
CA VAL A 346 10.62 15.27 -11.60
C VAL A 346 11.17 16.61 -11.13
N VAL A 347 12.05 16.56 -10.13
CA VAL A 347 12.69 17.73 -9.51
C VAL A 347 14.20 17.59 -9.53
N ASP A 348 14.91 18.71 -9.57
CA ASP A 348 16.36 18.71 -9.74
C ASP A 348 17.04 19.92 -9.09
N GLY A 349 18.23 19.73 -8.51
CA GLY A 349 18.99 20.79 -7.85
C GLY A 349 20.49 20.70 -8.09
N GLN A 350 21.18 21.84 -7.93
CA GLN A 350 22.62 21.93 -8.17
C GLN A 350 23.37 21.44 -6.93
N GLY A 351 24.27 20.47 -7.10
CA GLY A 351 25.13 20.01 -6.00
C GLY A 351 24.37 19.32 -4.85
N TRP A 352 23.13 18.88 -5.06
CA TRP A 352 22.41 18.09 -4.06
C TRP A 352 23.15 16.79 -3.77
N ASN A 353 23.23 16.39 -2.50
CA ASN A 353 23.99 15.20 -2.13
C ASN A 353 23.35 13.92 -2.70
N GLU A 354 24.09 13.18 -3.53
CA GLU A 354 23.64 11.95 -4.19
C GLU A 354 23.22 10.84 -3.20
N GLY A 355 23.85 10.79 -2.03
CA GLY A 355 23.51 9.89 -0.94
C GLY A 355 22.18 10.22 -0.26
N VAL A 356 21.60 11.40 -0.52
CA VAL A 356 20.38 11.91 0.15
C VAL A 356 19.17 11.98 -0.79
N ILE A 357 19.37 12.26 -2.09
CA ILE A 357 18.26 12.45 -3.05
C ILE A 357 17.26 11.29 -3.10
N GLY A 358 17.70 10.05 -2.84
CA GLY A 358 16.80 8.88 -2.78
C GLY A 358 15.84 8.91 -1.58
N ILE A 359 16.25 9.50 -0.46
CA ILE A 359 15.39 9.67 0.72
C ILE A 359 14.35 10.76 0.42
N VAL A 360 14.79 11.86 -0.19
CA VAL A 360 13.91 12.96 -0.62
C VAL A 360 12.87 12.45 -1.63
N ALA A 361 13.26 11.59 -2.58
CA ALA A 361 12.32 10.97 -3.51
C ALA A 361 11.23 10.18 -2.77
N SER A 362 11.59 9.38 -1.76
CA SER A 362 10.62 8.66 -0.93
C SER A 362 9.69 9.63 -0.16
N ARG A 363 10.23 10.72 0.41
CA ARG A 363 9.44 11.74 1.12
C ARG A 363 8.42 12.43 0.22
N LEU A 364 8.79 12.69 -1.02
CA LEU A 364 7.88 13.28 -2.02
C LEU A 364 6.80 12.28 -2.45
N VAL A 365 7.14 10.99 -2.61
CA VAL A 365 6.14 9.93 -2.81
C VAL A 365 5.19 9.85 -1.61
N GLU A 366 5.68 9.90 -0.38
CA GLU A 366 4.84 9.90 0.83
C GLU A 366 3.92 11.14 0.89
N ARG A 367 4.44 12.32 0.55
CA ARG A 367 3.70 13.60 0.63
C ARG A 367 2.68 13.78 -0.49
N TYR A 368 2.98 13.35 -1.70
CA TYR A 368 2.15 13.63 -2.88
C TYR A 368 1.49 12.39 -3.48
N TYR A 369 1.90 11.19 -3.07
CA TYR A 369 1.50 9.91 -3.64
C TYR A 369 1.59 9.91 -5.18
N ARG A 370 2.75 10.33 -5.68
CA ARG A 370 3.11 10.36 -7.10
C ARG A 370 4.45 9.67 -7.31
N PRO A 371 4.63 8.88 -8.38
CA PRO A 371 5.96 8.48 -8.84
C PRO A 371 6.87 9.71 -8.94
N THR A 372 8.07 9.62 -8.39
CA THR A 372 8.96 10.76 -8.23
C THR A 372 10.39 10.40 -8.64
N ILE A 373 11.05 11.30 -9.37
CA ILE A 373 12.51 11.30 -9.54
C ILE A 373 13.09 12.60 -8.98
N VAL A 374 14.15 12.47 -8.18
CA VAL A 374 14.95 13.58 -7.69
C VAL A 374 16.35 13.48 -8.30
N PHE A 375 16.80 14.56 -8.94
CA PHE A 375 18.12 14.65 -9.57
C PHE A 375 19.07 15.59 -8.81
N SER A 376 20.32 15.17 -8.68
CA SER A 376 21.44 16.09 -8.45
C SER A 376 22.13 16.40 -9.77
N ARG A 377 22.30 17.69 -10.07
CA ARG A 377 23.05 18.17 -11.24
C ARG A 377 24.52 18.29 -10.87
N GLY A 378 25.36 17.48 -11.54
CA GLY A 378 26.81 17.54 -11.45
C GLY A 378 27.41 18.72 -12.22
N GLU A 379 28.65 19.05 -11.90
CA GLU A 379 29.42 20.09 -12.61
C GLU A 379 29.88 19.65 -14.01
N ASP A 380 29.95 18.34 -14.24
CA ASP A 380 30.30 17.68 -15.51
C ASP A 380 29.18 17.73 -16.55
N GLY A 381 28.04 18.35 -16.24
CA GLY A 381 26.86 18.40 -17.10
C GLY A 381 26.03 17.11 -17.10
N ILE A 382 26.34 16.17 -16.21
CA ILE A 382 25.57 14.93 -15.99
C ILE A 382 24.73 15.08 -14.72
N ALA A 383 23.48 14.67 -14.79
CA ALA A 383 22.61 14.55 -13.63
C ALA A 383 22.51 13.11 -13.19
N LYS A 384 22.64 12.86 -11.88
CA LYS A 384 22.37 11.56 -11.27
C LYS A 384 21.08 11.63 -10.46
N GLY A 385 20.22 10.64 -10.66
CA GLY A 385 18.87 10.62 -10.14
C GLY A 385 18.55 9.39 -9.32
N SER A 386 17.60 9.56 -8.39
CA SER A 386 16.94 8.46 -7.69
C SER A 386 15.44 8.53 -7.90
N ALA A 387 14.87 7.43 -8.36
CA ALA A 387 13.45 7.27 -8.64
C ALA A 387 12.77 6.46 -7.52
N ARG A 388 11.55 6.84 -7.16
CA ARG A 388 10.64 6.08 -6.29
C ARG A 388 9.25 6.07 -6.89
N SER A 389 8.53 4.95 -6.74
CA SER A 389 7.20 4.78 -7.33
C SER A 389 6.10 4.55 -6.30
N ILE A 390 4.87 4.53 -6.80
CA ILE A 390 3.67 4.04 -6.11
C ILE A 390 3.31 2.64 -6.64
N SER A 391 2.36 1.96 -6.00
CA SER A 391 1.93 0.61 -6.42
C SER A 391 1.39 0.55 -7.86
N GLY A 392 0.73 1.61 -8.32
CA GLY A 392 0.13 1.66 -9.65
C GLY A 392 1.12 1.78 -10.82
N LEU A 393 2.40 2.09 -10.57
CA LEU A 393 3.39 2.30 -11.65
C LEU A 393 4.69 1.53 -11.41
N ASN A 394 5.14 0.76 -12.41
CA ASN A 394 6.49 0.19 -12.43
C ASN A 394 7.48 1.23 -12.98
N VAL A 395 8.33 1.79 -12.12
CA VAL A 395 9.28 2.85 -12.53
C VAL A 395 10.41 2.33 -13.42
N PHE A 396 10.84 1.08 -13.25
CA PHE A 396 11.87 0.49 -14.11
C PHE A 396 11.39 0.42 -15.57
N ILE A 397 10.16 -0.06 -15.79
CA ILE A 397 9.55 -0.11 -17.13
C ILE A 397 9.35 1.31 -17.69
N ALA A 398 8.90 2.25 -16.86
CA ALA A 398 8.74 3.64 -17.27
C ALA A 398 10.07 4.25 -17.76
N LEU A 399 11.19 3.95 -17.08
CA LEU A 399 12.52 4.40 -17.47
C LEU A 399 13.05 3.67 -18.72
N GLN A 400 12.76 2.38 -18.86
CA GLN A 400 13.13 1.59 -20.02
C GLN A 400 12.55 2.17 -21.31
N GLU A 401 11.31 2.66 -21.30
CA GLU A 401 10.73 3.37 -22.45
C GLU A 401 11.45 4.68 -22.80
N GLN A 402 12.22 5.24 -21.87
CA GLN A 402 12.99 6.48 -22.04
C GLN A 402 14.50 6.23 -22.18
N GLU A 403 14.93 4.99 -22.41
CA GLU A 403 16.35 4.57 -22.46
C GLU A 403 17.22 5.48 -23.33
N LYS A 404 16.69 6.00 -24.45
CA LYS A 404 17.43 6.90 -25.37
C LYS A 404 17.89 8.22 -24.74
N LEU A 405 17.27 8.65 -23.64
CA LEU A 405 17.65 9.87 -22.91
C LEU A 405 18.66 9.57 -21.80
N LEU A 406 18.83 8.31 -21.42
CA LEU A 406 19.56 7.88 -20.24
C LEU A 406 20.97 7.44 -20.64
N LEU A 407 21.96 7.79 -19.81
CA LEU A 407 23.32 7.29 -19.93
C LEU A 407 23.45 5.92 -19.26
N ARG A 408 22.83 5.78 -18.08
CA ARG A 408 22.74 4.54 -17.32
C ARG A 408 21.45 4.54 -16.52
N PHE A 409 20.81 3.38 -16.35
CA PHE A 409 19.74 3.21 -15.38
C PHE A 409 19.68 1.75 -14.90
N GLY A 410 19.08 1.55 -13.73
CA GLY A 410 18.88 0.22 -13.16
C GLY A 410 18.01 0.27 -11.91
N GLY A 411 17.38 -0.84 -11.57
CA GLY A 411 16.53 -0.96 -10.39
C GLY A 411 15.36 -1.93 -10.58
N HIS A 412 14.28 -1.68 -9.84
CA HIS A 412 13.09 -2.52 -9.77
C HIS A 412 11.81 -1.68 -9.88
N ALA A 413 10.65 -2.33 -9.73
CA ALA A 413 9.35 -1.70 -9.94
C ALA A 413 9.10 -0.45 -9.06
N GLN A 414 9.64 -0.40 -7.85
CA GLN A 414 9.38 0.68 -6.88
C GLN A 414 10.54 1.67 -6.72
N ALA A 415 11.74 1.36 -7.21
CA ALA A 415 12.91 2.22 -7.06
C ALA A 415 13.91 1.99 -8.20
N ALA A 416 14.56 3.06 -8.64
CA ALA A 416 15.63 2.98 -9.64
C ALA A 416 16.68 4.08 -9.44
N GLY A 417 17.91 3.81 -9.88
CA GLY A 417 18.97 4.80 -10.06
C GLY A 417 19.18 5.07 -11.55
N LEU A 418 19.49 6.30 -11.92
CA LEU A 418 19.67 6.70 -13.31
C LEU A 418 20.62 7.89 -13.47
N SER A 419 21.20 8.05 -14.65
CA SER A 419 21.94 9.24 -15.05
C SER A 419 21.58 9.67 -16.47
N LEU A 420 21.65 10.98 -16.72
CA LEU A 420 21.36 11.61 -18.02
C LEU A 420 22.07 12.96 -18.14
N PRO A 421 22.24 13.51 -19.36
CA PRO A 421 22.69 14.89 -19.52
C PRO A 421 21.70 15.86 -18.84
N VAL A 422 22.21 16.88 -18.14
CA VAL A 422 21.37 17.89 -17.45
C VAL A 422 20.36 18.53 -18.41
N ALA A 423 20.76 18.77 -19.67
CA ALA A 423 19.90 19.31 -20.71
C ALA A 423 18.66 18.44 -21.01
N SER A 424 18.72 17.13 -20.73
CA SER A 424 17.66 16.17 -21.04
C SER A 424 16.62 16.01 -19.92
N ILE A 425 16.79 16.67 -18.75
CA ILE A 425 15.85 16.57 -17.62
C ILE A 425 14.45 17.07 -17.99
N GLY A 426 14.36 18.16 -18.77
CA GLY A 426 13.09 18.71 -19.26
C GLY A 426 12.30 17.70 -20.09
N ASP A 427 12.95 17.14 -21.11
CA ASP A 427 12.36 16.12 -21.99
C ASP A 427 11.91 14.88 -21.22
N LEU A 428 12.73 14.40 -20.28
CA LEU A 428 12.39 13.25 -19.45
C LEU A 428 11.15 13.52 -18.59
N ARG A 429 11.05 14.71 -17.98
CA ARG A 429 9.90 15.14 -17.17
C ARG A 429 8.61 15.09 -17.97
N GLU A 430 8.60 15.64 -19.18
CA GLU A 430 7.41 15.63 -20.03
C GLU A 430 7.00 14.22 -20.45
N ARG A 431 7.97 13.39 -20.87
CA ARG A 431 7.74 12.02 -21.32
C ARG A 431 7.21 11.12 -20.20
N LEU A 432 7.78 11.21 -19.00
CA LEU A 432 7.32 10.42 -17.85
C LEU A 432 5.95 10.85 -17.36
N ASN A 433 5.64 12.15 -17.39
CA ASN A 433 4.30 12.63 -17.06
C ASN A 433 3.27 12.14 -18.10
N ALA A 434 3.60 12.19 -19.40
CA ALA A 434 2.76 11.63 -20.46
C ALA A 434 2.57 10.11 -20.33
N TYR A 435 3.62 9.38 -19.97
CA TYR A 435 3.56 7.95 -19.68
C TYR A 435 2.64 7.66 -18.49
N ALA A 436 2.84 8.34 -17.36
CA ALA A 436 2.02 8.18 -16.17
C ALA A 436 0.55 8.51 -16.42
N ASN A 437 0.22 9.56 -17.19
CA ASN A 437 -1.16 9.87 -17.57
C ASN A 437 -1.85 8.80 -18.42
N LYS A 438 -1.09 7.96 -19.14
CA LYS A 438 -1.64 6.84 -19.92
C LYS A 438 -1.83 5.58 -19.09
N GLN A 439 -0.96 5.37 -18.10
CA GLN A 439 -0.93 4.15 -17.29
C GLN A 439 -1.77 4.25 -16.01
N LEU A 440 -1.87 5.46 -15.44
CA LEU A 440 -2.52 5.68 -14.15
C LEU A 440 -3.87 6.37 -14.32
N SER A 441 -4.82 5.92 -13.53
CA SER A 441 -6.14 6.51 -13.36
C SER A 441 -6.23 7.29 -12.04
N ALA A 442 -7.35 7.97 -11.78
CA ALA A 442 -7.54 8.75 -10.56
C ALA A 442 -7.40 7.89 -9.28
N ILE A 443 -7.90 6.64 -9.30
CA ILE A 443 -7.83 5.71 -8.18
C ILE A 443 -6.40 5.37 -7.77
N ASP A 444 -5.47 5.30 -8.74
CA ASP A 444 -4.08 4.91 -8.51
C ASP A 444 -3.33 5.97 -7.70
N PHE A 445 -3.84 7.20 -7.69
CA PHE A 445 -3.30 8.33 -6.94
C PHE A 445 -3.83 8.43 -5.51
N ARG A 446 -4.65 7.47 -5.08
CA ARG A 446 -5.18 7.39 -3.71
C ARG A 446 -4.49 6.26 -2.96
N PRO A 447 -3.82 6.53 -1.82
CA PRO A 447 -3.22 5.48 -1.02
C PRO A 447 -4.28 4.53 -0.47
N GLU A 448 -4.01 3.23 -0.53
CA GLU A 448 -4.87 2.23 0.09
C GLU A 448 -4.45 1.96 1.54
N ILE A 449 -5.41 1.99 2.48
CA ILE A 449 -5.19 1.58 3.87
C ILE A 449 -6.04 0.34 4.13
N LYS A 450 -5.36 -0.75 4.48
CA LYS A 450 -6.02 -1.99 4.91
C LYS A 450 -6.38 -1.89 6.39
N LEU A 451 -7.63 -2.14 6.71
CA LEU A 451 -8.16 -2.15 8.07
C LEU A 451 -8.20 -3.59 8.59
N ASP A 452 -7.67 -3.82 9.79
CA ASP A 452 -7.67 -5.14 10.43
C ASP A 452 -8.94 -5.35 11.27
N PHE A 453 -9.39 -4.31 11.99
CA PHE A 453 -10.59 -4.38 12.82
C PHE A 453 -11.26 -3.01 13.06
N LYS A 454 -12.54 -3.05 13.40
CA LYS A 454 -13.31 -1.91 13.91
C LYS A 454 -13.34 -1.96 15.43
N ILE A 455 -13.20 -0.82 16.09
CA ILE A 455 -13.27 -0.72 17.55
C ILE A 455 -13.93 0.59 17.98
N GLU A 456 -14.69 0.54 19.07
CA GLU A 456 -15.24 1.74 19.69
C GLU A 456 -14.18 2.39 20.61
N PRO A 457 -14.16 3.74 20.75
CA PRO A 457 -13.15 4.43 21.55
C PRO A 457 -13.03 3.98 23.02
N ASP A 458 -14.12 3.57 23.66
CA ASP A 458 -14.16 3.08 25.04
C ASP A 458 -13.52 1.68 25.22
N GLN A 459 -13.36 0.94 24.12
CA GLN A 459 -12.72 -0.38 24.13
C GLN A 459 -11.19 -0.30 24.02
N VAL A 460 -10.63 0.90 23.81
CA VAL A 460 -9.19 1.12 23.72
C VAL A 460 -8.58 1.19 25.12
N ASN A 461 -8.11 0.04 25.61
CA ASN A 461 -7.52 -0.12 26.95
C ASN A 461 -6.21 -0.94 26.92
N SER A 462 -5.54 -1.09 28.06
CA SER A 462 -4.23 -1.76 28.14
C SER A 462 -4.30 -3.23 27.73
N SER A 463 -5.40 -3.92 28.00
CA SER A 463 -5.60 -5.33 27.61
C SER A 463 -5.64 -5.50 26.10
N LEU A 464 -6.24 -4.55 25.38
CA LEU A 464 -6.17 -4.51 23.91
C LEU A 464 -4.72 -4.38 23.45
N VAL A 465 -3.96 -3.46 24.03
CA VAL A 465 -2.56 -3.24 23.64
C VAL A 465 -1.71 -4.48 23.89
N GLU A 466 -1.83 -5.10 25.06
CA GLU A 466 -1.18 -6.37 25.40
C GLU A 466 -1.53 -7.48 24.40
N THR A 467 -2.81 -7.59 24.02
CA THR A 467 -3.28 -8.57 23.04
C THR A 467 -2.63 -8.35 21.67
N LEU A 468 -2.58 -7.10 21.18
CA LEU A 468 -1.97 -6.79 19.90
C LEU A 468 -0.45 -6.96 19.95
N ASP A 469 0.21 -6.58 21.04
CA ASP A 469 1.66 -6.64 21.19
C ASP A 469 2.22 -8.07 21.27
N GLN A 470 1.39 -9.09 21.49
CA GLN A 470 1.78 -10.50 21.29
C GLN A 470 2.29 -10.75 19.86
N MET A 471 1.75 -10.01 18.88
CA MET A 471 2.16 -10.10 17.47
C MET A 471 3.50 -9.41 17.16
N SER A 472 4.12 -8.72 18.13
CA SER A 472 5.47 -8.15 17.98
C SER A 472 6.51 -9.25 17.67
N PRO A 473 7.62 -8.94 16.97
CA PRO A 473 8.01 -7.64 16.43
C PRO A 473 7.16 -7.21 15.24
N PHE A 474 6.83 -5.92 15.18
CA PHE A 474 6.16 -5.33 14.02
C PHE A 474 7.18 -4.79 13.01
N GLY A 475 6.87 -4.89 11.73
CA GLY A 475 7.74 -4.44 10.65
C GLY A 475 7.19 -4.81 9.28
N PHE A 476 8.04 -4.86 8.26
CA PHE A 476 7.60 -5.28 6.93
C PHE A 476 7.08 -6.72 6.96
N GLY A 477 6.00 -7.01 6.24
CA GLY A 477 5.30 -8.30 6.30
C GLY A 477 4.46 -8.54 7.56
N ASN A 478 4.70 -7.82 8.66
CA ASN A 478 3.94 -7.93 9.91
C ASN A 478 3.67 -6.53 10.52
N PRO A 479 2.86 -5.66 9.87
CA PRO A 479 2.60 -4.32 10.39
C PRO A 479 1.80 -4.38 11.71
N ARG A 480 1.86 -3.30 12.49
CA ARG A 480 0.99 -3.14 13.65
C ARG A 480 -0.48 -3.10 13.18
N PRO A 481 -1.40 -3.83 13.84
CA PRO A 481 -2.80 -3.84 13.45
C PRO A 481 -3.42 -2.44 13.38
N VAL A 482 -4.13 -2.16 12.31
CA VAL A 482 -4.79 -0.89 12.00
C VAL A 482 -6.27 -0.99 12.37
N ALA A 483 -6.66 -0.15 13.33
CA ALA A 483 -8.02 -0.02 13.82
C ALA A 483 -8.76 1.11 13.08
N TYR A 484 -10.05 0.90 12.85
CA TYR A 484 -11.00 1.93 12.45
C TYR A 484 -11.91 2.28 13.63
N LEU A 485 -11.91 3.56 14.01
CA LEU A 485 -12.73 4.14 15.08
C LEU A 485 -13.72 5.11 14.44
N PRO A 486 -15.02 4.77 14.36
CA PRO A 486 -16.01 5.63 13.74
C PRO A 486 -16.41 6.79 14.66
N LYS A 487 -16.77 7.93 14.08
CA LYS A 487 -17.50 9.04 14.73
C LYS A 487 -16.93 9.46 16.09
N VAL A 488 -15.61 9.59 16.18
CA VAL A 488 -14.92 10.04 17.38
C VAL A 488 -14.96 11.56 17.46
N GLU A 489 -15.33 12.09 18.62
CA GLU A 489 -15.36 13.54 18.83
C GLU A 489 -13.96 14.07 19.16
N LEU A 490 -13.51 15.05 18.38
CA LEU A 490 -12.21 15.67 18.53
C LEU A 490 -12.20 16.68 19.68
N VAL A 491 -11.43 16.42 20.74
CA VAL A 491 -11.33 17.29 21.93
C VAL A 491 -10.30 18.38 21.75
N ASN A 492 -9.16 18.04 21.16
CA ASN A 492 -8.04 18.94 20.99
C ASN A 492 -7.22 18.53 19.77
N LEU A 493 -6.65 19.51 19.09
CA LEU A 493 -5.77 19.33 17.94
C LEU A 493 -4.72 20.44 17.89
N ARG A 494 -3.45 20.05 17.74
CA ARG A 494 -2.34 20.99 17.61
C ARG A 494 -1.18 20.41 16.83
N ALA A 495 -0.41 21.30 16.22
CA ALA A 495 0.88 20.95 15.64
C ALA A 495 1.98 20.92 16.73
N ILE A 496 2.85 19.90 16.69
CA ILE A 496 3.98 19.70 17.62
C ILE A 496 5.27 19.40 16.84
N GLY A 497 6.40 19.34 17.55
CA GLY A 497 7.74 19.17 16.96
C GLY A 497 8.48 20.50 16.80
N LYS A 498 9.80 20.44 16.56
CA LYS A 498 10.64 21.66 16.42
C LYS A 498 10.18 22.51 15.23
N GLY A 499 9.76 21.87 14.13
CA GLY A 499 9.22 22.54 12.94
C GLY A 499 7.70 22.57 12.86
N LYS A 500 6.97 22.17 13.92
CA LYS A 500 5.50 22.00 13.90
C LYS A 500 5.02 21.06 12.78
N GLU A 501 5.81 20.05 12.42
CA GLU A 501 5.50 19.12 11.35
C GLU A 501 4.53 17.99 11.75
N HIS A 502 4.38 17.72 13.05
CA HIS A 502 3.59 16.58 13.55
C HIS A 502 2.27 17.05 14.18
N LEU A 503 1.30 16.14 14.24
CA LEU A 503 -0.02 16.34 14.83
C LEU A 503 -0.09 15.72 16.22
N SER A 504 -0.73 16.39 17.16
CA SER A 504 -1.11 15.83 18.46
C SER A 504 -2.53 16.26 18.78
N GLY A 505 -3.31 15.32 19.28
CA GLY A 505 -4.69 15.60 19.67
C GLY A 505 -5.23 14.64 20.70
N GLN A 506 -6.49 14.84 21.04
CA GLN A 506 -7.25 14.00 21.95
C GLN A 506 -8.65 13.77 21.39
N ILE A 507 -9.20 12.59 21.62
CA ILE A 507 -10.58 12.24 21.28
C ILE A 507 -11.34 11.82 22.54
N HIS A 508 -12.66 12.02 22.55
CA HIS A 508 -13.52 11.47 23.58
C HIS A 508 -13.62 9.96 23.43
N THR A 509 -13.63 9.25 24.57
CA THR A 509 -13.86 7.80 24.59
C THR A 509 -15.35 7.44 24.68
N GLY A 510 -16.26 8.42 24.67
CA GLY A 510 -17.68 8.22 25.02
C GLY A 510 -17.96 8.25 26.54
N SER A 511 -16.91 8.18 27.36
CA SER A 511 -16.94 8.51 28.80
C SER A 511 -16.36 9.91 29.06
N SER A 512 -16.27 10.36 30.32
CA SER A 512 -15.57 11.61 30.66
C SER A 512 -14.05 11.57 30.42
N GLU A 513 -13.51 10.44 29.98
CA GLU A 513 -12.09 10.25 29.69
C GLU A 513 -11.76 10.53 28.22
N THR A 514 -10.52 11.00 28.00
CA THR A 514 -9.98 11.31 26.66
C THR A 514 -8.84 10.38 26.31
N LEU A 515 -8.74 10.00 25.04
CA LEU A 515 -7.64 9.22 24.50
C LEU A 515 -6.73 10.09 23.64
N ALA A 516 -5.43 10.06 23.92
CA ALA A 516 -4.45 10.85 23.17
C ALA A 516 -4.10 10.19 21.84
N PHE A 517 -3.84 11.02 20.82
CA PHE A 517 -3.30 10.55 19.55
C PHE A 517 -2.17 11.43 19.02
N VAL A 518 -1.33 10.83 18.16
CA VAL A 518 -0.22 11.50 17.46
C VAL A 518 -0.21 11.10 15.98
N GLY A 519 0.09 12.05 15.12
CA GLY A 519 0.25 11.83 13.67
C GLY A 519 1.58 12.41 13.19
N PHE A 520 2.51 11.57 12.75
CA PHE A 520 3.79 12.06 12.22
C PHE A 520 3.59 12.66 10.82
N ASN A 521 4.18 13.83 10.59
CA ASN A 521 4.06 14.59 9.33
C ASN A 521 2.62 14.92 8.92
N GLN A 522 1.73 15.06 9.90
CA GLN A 522 0.29 15.23 9.72
C GLN A 522 -0.22 16.58 10.24
N ALA A 523 0.65 17.57 10.46
CA ALA A 523 0.25 18.89 10.95
C ALA A 523 -0.78 19.61 10.06
N GLY A 524 -0.86 19.27 8.77
CA GLY A 524 -1.84 19.84 7.83
C GLY A 524 -3.30 19.57 8.20
N TYR A 525 -3.60 18.61 9.08
CA TYR A 525 -4.97 18.42 9.60
C TYR A 525 -5.44 19.55 10.52
N VAL A 526 -4.52 20.32 11.13
CA VAL A 526 -4.87 21.44 12.02
C VAL A 526 -5.68 22.51 11.28
N GLU A 527 -5.46 22.68 9.98
CA GLU A 527 -6.19 23.63 9.15
C GLU A 527 -7.49 23.04 8.57
N GLN A 528 -7.68 21.72 8.66
CA GLN A 528 -8.76 20.99 8.00
C GLN A 528 -9.86 20.52 8.94
N LEU A 529 -9.54 20.39 10.24
CA LEU A 529 -10.44 19.84 11.26
C LEU A 529 -10.65 20.85 12.39
N HIS A 530 -11.81 20.80 13.02
CA HIS A 530 -12.19 21.70 14.11
C HIS A 530 -12.43 20.94 15.42
N MET A 531 -12.17 21.61 16.56
CA MET A 531 -12.52 21.04 17.86
C MET A 531 -14.03 20.85 17.98
N GLY A 532 -14.46 19.73 18.55
CA GLY A 532 -15.87 19.30 18.64
C GLY A 532 -16.38 18.61 17.36
N GLU A 533 -15.59 18.54 16.30
CA GLU A 533 -15.95 17.82 15.08
C GLU A 533 -15.95 16.31 15.32
N CYS A 534 -16.98 15.63 14.80
CA CYS A 534 -17.00 14.17 14.74
C CYS A 534 -16.24 13.71 13.50
N ILE A 535 -15.23 12.87 13.71
CA ILE A 535 -14.37 12.35 12.66
C ILE A 535 -14.33 10.83 12.71
N ASP A 536 -14.07 10.23 11.56
CA ASP A 536 -13.62 8.85 11.48
C ASP A 536 -12.10 8.81 11.59
N MET A 537 -11.59 7.95 12.46
CA MET A 537 -10.16 7.81 12.71
C MET A 537 -9.68 6.43 12.30
N VAL A 538 -8.59 6.39 11.53
CA VAL A 538 -7.83 5.16 11.28
C VAL A 538 -6.50 5.28 12.00
N ALA A 539 -6.22 4.37 12.91
CA ALA A 539 -5.05 4.45 13.78
C ALA A 539 -4.52 3.08 14.21
N THR A 540 -3.26 3.03 14.63
CA THR A 540 -2.72 1.89 15.39
C THR A 540 -2.72 2.23 16.87
N VAL A 541 -3.00 1.23 17.73
CA VAL A 541 -3.07 1.42 19.19
C VAL A 541 -1.77 0.97 19.84
N GLY A 542 -1.16 1.77 20.72
CA GLY A 542 0.03 1.38 21.49
C GLY A 542 0.18 2.10 22.82
N VAL A 543 1.32 1.86 23.50
CA VAL A 543 1.69 2.55 24.74
C VAL A 543 2.75 3.61 24.45
N ASN A 544 2.52 4.81 24.96
CA ASN A 544 3.53 5.85 25.09
C ASN A 544 4.13 5.82 26.50
N ARG A 545 5.44 5.63 26.58
CA ARG A 545 6.22 5.65 27.82
C ARG A 545 6.96 6.97 27.92
N PHE A 546 6.46 7.88 28.76
CA PHE A 546 7.06 9.20 28.91
C PHE A 546 7.19 9.56 30.39
N ARG A 547 8.41 9.93 30.82
CA ARG A 547 8.74 10.32 32.20
C ARG A 547 8.26 9.31 33.25
N GLY A 548 8.42 8.01 32.96
CA GLY A 548 8.02 6.92 33.86
C GLY A 548 6.52 6.71 33.98
N ARG A 549 5.70 7.32 33.11
CA ARG A 549 4.27 7.03 32.99
C ARG A 549 3.99 6.31 31.68
N GLU A 550 3.22 5.24 31.77
CA GLU A 550 2.66 4.55 30.62
C GLU A 550 1.25 5.09 30.35
N THR A 551 1.00 5.49 29.11
CA THR A 551 -0.30 5.97 28.67
C THR A 551 -0.64 5.36 27.33
N ILE A 552 -1.89 4.96 27.14
CA ILE A 552 -2.34 4.46 25.84
C ILE A 552 -2.38 5.64 24.87
N GLN A 553 -1.85 5.44 23.67
CA GLN A 553 -1.82 6.44 22.63
C GLN A 553 -2.16 5.81 21.28
N LEU A 554 -3.00 6.50 20.51
CA LEU A 554 -3.25 6.17 19.12
C LEU A 554 -2.20 6.84 18.23
N GLN A 555 -1.69 6.12 17.25
CA GLN A 555 -0.89 6.70 16.17
C GLN A 555 -1.75 6.75 14.91
N THR A 556 -2.10 7.94 14.46
CA THR A 556 -3.03 8.16 13.35
C THR A 556 -2.38 7.80 12.02
N LYS A 557 -3.16 7.11 11.18
CA LYS A 557 -2.86 6.86 9.77
C LYS A 557 -3.60 7.87 8.90
N THR A 558 -4.88 8.11 9.20
CA THR A 558 -5.69 9.14 8.54
C THR A 558 -6.81 9.60 9.46
N LEU A 559 -7.27 10.83 9.26
CA LEU A 559 -8.45 11.40 9.90
C LEU A 559 -9.41 11.83 8.80
N ILE A 560 -10.69 11.49 8.92
CA ILE A 560 -11.71 11.76 7.91
C ILE A 560 -12.85 12.51 8.59
N SER A 561 -13.17 13.70 8.10
CA SER A 561 -14.34 14.45 8.56
C SER A 561 -15.61 13.68 8.20
N ALA A 562 -16.50 13.45 9.18
CA ALA A 562 -17.76 12.74 8.95
C ALA A 562 -18.67 13.47 7.94
N ASP A 563 -18.53 14.79 7.80
CA ASP A 563 -19.29 15.59 6.82
C ASP A 563 -18.76 15.45 5.38
N ARG A 564 -17.53 14.93 5.19
CA ARG A 564 -16.92 14.70 3.86
C ARG A 564 -17.16 13.29 3.30
N ASP A 565 -17.71 12.36 4.08
CA ASP A 565 -18.03 11.02 3.58
C ASP A 565 -19.15 11.02 2.54
N MET A 566 -20.09 11.98 2.62
CA MET A 566 -21.18 12.11 1.64
C MET A 566 -20.70 12.36 0.19
N VAL A 567 -19.52 12.96 0.01
CA VAL A 567 -18.91 13.22 -1.30
C VAL A 567 -18.10 12.01 -1.79
N ASN A 568 -17.46 11.25 -0.89
CA ASN A 568 -16.64 10.09 -1.24
C ASN A 568 -17.46 8.84 -1.55
N ASP A 569 -18.63 8.65 -0.93
CA ASP A 569 -19.54 7.56 -1.28
C ASP A 569 -20.15 7.76 -2.68
N PHE A 570 -20.35 9.01 -3.11
CA PHE A 570 -20.82 9.35 -4.45
C PHE A 570 -19.77 9.06 -5.53
N GLU A 571 -18.49 9.39 -5.27
CA GLU A 571 -17.37 9.08 -6.17
C GLU A 571 -17.04 7.58 -6.20
N ARG A 572 -17.07 6.89 -5.04
CA ARG A 572 -16.90 5.42 -4.97
C ARG A 572 -18.01 4.67 -5.69
N ALA A 573 -19.26 5.16 -5.63
CA ALA A 573 -20.37 4.61 -6.38
C ALA A 573 -20.21 4.86 -7.89
N GLN A 574 -19.81 6.07 -8.30
CA GLN A 574 -19.48 6.35 -9.71
C GLN A 574 -18.34 5.46 -10.23
N GLU A 575 -17.32 5.18 -9.42
CA GLU A 575 -16.18 4.36 -9.82
C GLU A 575 -16.46 2.85 -9.82
N ALA A 576 -17.28 2.35 -8.88
CA ALA A 576 -17.79 0.97 -8.95
C ALA A 576 -18.66 0.78 -10.20
N ILE A 577 -19.46 1.79 -10.56
CA ILE A 577 -20.24 1.83 -11.79
C ILE A 577 -19.32 1.92 -13.02
N VAL A 578 -18.26 2.73 -13.00
CA VAL A 578 -17.28 2.82 -14.09
C VAL A 578 -16.51 1.51 -14.25
N GLN A 579 -16.01 0.88 -13.18
CA GLN A 579 -15.34 -0.43 -13.23
C GLN A 579 -16.28 -1.54 -13.71
N TYR A 580 -17.55 -1.49 -13.33
CA TYR A 580 -18.59 -2.37 -13.85
C TYR A 580 -18.86 -2.10 -15.34
N ILE A 581 -18.91 -0.84 -15.78
CA ILE A 581 -19.05 -0.44 -17.20
C ILE A 581 -17.79 -0.80 -18.02
N LEU A 582 -16.60 -0.71 -17.44
CA LEU A 582 -15.32 -1.09 -18.04
C LEU A 582 -15.23 -2.62 -18.22
N GLN A 583 -15.79 -3.41 -17.31
CA GLN A 583 -15.97 -4.85 -17.51
C GLN A 583 -16.89 -5.18 -18.71
N PHE A 584 -17.75 -4.25 -19.12
CA PHE A 584 -18.60 -4.36 -20.31
C PHE A 584 -18.04 -3.63 -21.55
N GLN A 585 -16.80 -3.12 -21.54
CA GLN A 585 -16.21 -2.42 -22.69
C GLN A 585 -16.08 -3.26 -23.96
N ASN A 586 -16.10 -4.59 -23.84
CA ASN A 586 -16.08 -5.52 -24.98
C ASN A 586 -17.47 -6.01 -25.41
N SER A 587 -18.55 -5.49 -24.83
CA SER A 587 -19.92 -5.89 -25.19
C SER A 587 -20.46 -5.07 -26.36
N THR A 588 -21.25 -5.73 -27.20
CA THR A 588 -21.75 -5.14 -28.45
C THR A 588 -22.87 -4.14 -28.20
N LYS A 589 -23.17 -3.29 -29.18
CA LYS A 589 -24.29 -2.34 -29.16
C LYS A 589 -25.63 -2.99 -28.79
N TYR A 590 -25.78 -4.30 -29.03
CA TYR A 590 -26.96 -5.10 -28.68
C TYR A 590 -27.08 -5.39 -27.18
N ASP A 591 -25.97 -5.55 -26.47
CA ASP A 591 -25.99 -5.89 -25.03
C ASP A 591 -26.44 -4.67 -24.18
N LYS A 592 -26.16 -3.45 -24.65
CA LYS A 592 -26.64 -2.20 -24.05
C LYS A 592 -28.13 -1.94 -24.28
N ILE A 593 -28.69 -2.48 -25.38
CA ILE A 593 -30.12 -2.37 -25.72
C ILE A 593 -30.94 -3.34 -24.87
N ILE A 594 -30.44 -4.55 -24.61
CA ILE A 594 -31.11 -5.53 -23.75
C ILE A 594 -31.24 -5.03 -22.30
N TRP A 595 -30.21 -4.37 -21.76
CA TRP A 595 -30.24 -3.78 -20.41
C TRP A 595 -31.29 -2.67 -20.23
N LEU A 596 -31.51 -1.85 -21.26
CA LEU A 596 -32.53 -0.78 -21.26
C LEU A 596 -33.97 -1.33 -21.47
N MET A 597 -34.13 -2.42 -22.22
CA MET A 597 -35.44 -3.02 -22.49
C MET A 597 -36.03 -3.78 -21.29
N THR A 598 -35.21 -4.23 -20.34
CA THR A 598 -35.66 -4.97 -19.15
C THR A 598 -36.28 -4.11 -18.03
N MET A 599 -36.32 -2.78 -18.19
CA MET A 599 -36.88 -1.83 -17.20
C MET A 599 -38.34 -1.40 -17.46
N ILE A 600 -38.99 -1.89 -18.53
CA ILE A 600 -40.36 -1.52 -18.89
C ILE A 600 -41.28 -2.75 -18.70
N PRO A 601 -42.31 -2.71 -17.83
CA PRO A 601 -43.31 -3.78 -17.78
C PRO A 601 -44.22 -3.76 -19.00
N ASP A 602 -44.56 -4.95 -19.48
CA ASP A 602 -45.41 -5.21 -20.64
C ASP A 602 -46.91 -4.90 -20.46
N THR A 603 -47.32 -4.04 -19.53
CA THR A 603 -48.76 -3.80 -19.25
C THR A 603 -49.35 -2.50 -19.77
N ALA A 604 -48.60 -1.66 -20.49
CA ALA A 604 -49.18 -0.50 -21.17
C ALA A 604 -49.38 -0.76 -22.67
N GLU A 605 -50.60 -1.10 -23.09
CA GLU A 605 -51.02 -0.97 -24.49
C GLU A 605 -51.02 0.52 -24.87
N ILE A 606 -49.88 1.01 -25.33
CA ILE A 606 -49.78 2.30 -26.01
C ILE A 606 -49.99 2.01 -27.50
N ASP A 607 -51.22 2.19 -27.97
CA ASP A 607 -51.55 2.25 -29.39
C ASP A 607 -50.64 3.29 -30.06
N GLY A 608 -49.99 2.89 -31.15
CA GLY A 608 -48.80 3.49 -31.76
C GLY A 608 -48.97 4.88 -32.37
N SER A 609 -49.95 5.67 -31.92
CA SER A 609 -50.29 6.97 -32.48
C SER A 609 -50.04 8.16 -31.53
N ARG A 610 -49.43 7.97 -30.35
CA ARG A 610 -49.27 9.04 -29.33
C ARG A 610 -47.87 9.08 -28.73
N CYS A 611 -47.28 10.27 -28.65
CA CYS A 611 -46.01 10.56 -27.96
C CYS A 611 -46.26 11.32 -26.65
N LEU A 612 -45.53 10.97 -25.59
CA LEU A 612 -45.49 11.72 -24.32
C LEU A 612 -44.38 12.76 -24.38
N VAL A 613 -44.71 14.03 -24.12
CA VAL A 613 -43.74 15.13 -24.12
C VAL A 613 -43.70 15.78 -22.74
N GLY A 614 -42.51 15.81 -22.11
CA GLY A 614 -42.24 16.52 -20.86
C GLY A 614 -41.50 17.84 -21.11
N MET A 615 -41.91 18.92 -20.41
CA MET A 615 -41.29 20.25 -20.51
C MET A 615 -40.70 20.72 -19.17
N ASP A 616 -39.59 21.45 -19.26
CA ASP A 616 -38.77 21.91 -18.13
C ASP A 616 -39.30 23.18 -17.43
N SER A 617 -40.21 23.93 -18.07
CA SER A 617 -40.82 25.14 -17.50
C SER A 617 -42.25 25.41 -17.99
N PHE A 618 -43.02 26.12 -17.17
CA PHE A 618 -44.40 26.53 -17.50
C PHE A 618 -44.45 27.55 -18.64
N GLU A 619 -43.44 28.38 -18.75
CA GLU A 619 -43.30 29.41 -19.79
C GLU A 619 -43.11 28.78 -21.18
N ASN A 620 -42.27 27.73 -21.27
CA ASN A 620 -42.10 26.94 -22.50
C ASN A 620 -43.39 26.23 -22.92
N TRP A 621 -44.16 25.73 -21.94
CA TRP A 621 -45.47 25.14 -22.19
C TRP A 621 -46.49 26.16 -22.75
N LEU A 622 -46.54 27.37 -22.18
CA LEU A 622 -47.41 28.45 -22.66
C LEU A 622 -47.06 28.88 -24.09
N GLN A 623 -45.77 29.02 -24.40
CA GLN A 623 -45.32 29.35 -25.76
C GLN A 623 -45.67 28.25 -26.78
N MET A 624 -45.56 26.98 -26.39
CA MET A 624 -45.96 25.86 -27.25
C MET A 624 -47.48 25.83 -27.45
N LYS A 625 -48.25 26.08 -26.39
CA LYS A 625 -49.72 26.17 -26.45
C LYS A 625 -50.18 27.25 -27.42
N GLU A 626 -49.56 28.43 -27.37
CA GLU A 626 -49.86 29.55 -28.27
C GLU A 626 -49.52 29.20 -29.74
N LYS A 627 -48.39 28.51 -29.98
CA LYS A 627 -47.99 28.03 -31.32
C LYS A 627 -48.95 26.97 -31.88
N ILE A 628 -49.46 26.07 -31.05
CA ILE A 628 -50.46 25.06 -31.44
C ILE A 628 -51.79 25.73 -31.79
N ARG A 629 -52.17 26.74 -31.00
CA ARG A 629 -53.36 27.56 -31.20
C ARG A 629 -53.33 28.33 -32.52
N LEU A 630 -52.24 29.03 -32.80
CA LEU A 630 -52.02 29.79 -34.05
C LEU A 630 -52.02 28.91 -35.32
N ARG A 631 -51.81 27.60 -35.17
CA ARG A 631 -51.85 26.62 -36.27
C ARG A 631 -53.21 25.92 -36.41
N GLY A 632 -54.23 26.36 -35.67
CA GLY A 632 -55.60 25.83 -35.76
C GLY A 632 -55.75 24.39 -35.28
N ARG A 633 -54.86 23.92 -34.38
CA ARG A 633 -54.85 22.54 -33.86
C ARG A 633 -55.17 22.49 -32.36
N GLU A 634 -56.14 23.28 -31.92
CA GLU A 634 -56.47 23.42 -30.48
C GLU A 634 -56.87 22.09 -29.83
N GLY A 635 -57.51 21.16 -30.55
CA GLY A 635 -57.87 19.83 -30.02
C GLY A 635 -56.68 18.93 -29.67
N TRP A 636 -55.44 19.35 -29.95
CA TRP A 636 -54.23 18.66 -29.49
C TRP A 636 -53.91 18.93 -28.02
N LEU A 637 -54.62 19.87 -27.40
CA LEU A 637 -54.42 20.31 -26.01
C LEU A 637 -55.46 19.72 -25.04
N ASP A 638 -56.44 18.96 -25.55
CA ASP A 638 -57.60 18.47 -24.78
C ASP A 638 -57.22 17.48 -23.65
N HIS A 639 -55.98 17.01 -23.63
CA HIS A 639 -55.45 16.06 -22.64
C HIS A 639 -54.12 16.51 -22.01
N ALA A 640 -53.90 17.82 -21.88
CA ALA A 640 -52.76 18.36 -21.14
C ALA A 640 -53.05 18.36 -19.63
N PHE A 641 -52.20 17.71 -18.84
CA PHE A 641 -52.33 17.66 -17.37
C PHE A 641 -51.16 18.38 -16.70
N ARG A 642 -51.47 19.15 -15.64
CA ARG A 642 -50.49 19.88 -14.82
C ARG A 642 -50.34 19.14 -13.49
N PHE A 643 -49.12 18.78 -13.10
CA PHE A 643 -48.84 18.19 -11.79
C PHE A 643 -48.27 19.26 -10.85
N GLY A 644 -48.96 19.54 -9.74
CA GLY A 644 -48.54 20.46 -8.66
C GLY A 644 -49.65 21.43 -8.19
N GLU A 645 -49.81 21.61 -6.87
CA GLU A 645 -50.71 22.62 -6.27
C GLU A 645 -50.24 24.06 -6.57
N PRO A 646 -51.18 25.03 -6.66
CA PRO A 646 -50.90 26.37 -7.17
C PRO A 646 -50.39 27.31 -6.07
N ASP A 647 -49.14 27.15 -5.61
CA ASP A 647 -48.48 28.24 -4.85
C ASP A 647 -46.96 28.07 -4.64
N VAL A 648 -46.19 27.91 -5.72
CA VAL A 648 -44.80 28.40 -5.77
C VAL A 648 -44.49 28.76 -7.22
N GLN A 649 -44.05 29.99 -7.48
CA GLN A 649 -43.55 30.40 -8.78
C GLN A 649 -42.36 29.51 -9.19
N ASP A 650 -42.49 28.90 -10.38
CA ASP A 650 -41.50 28.19 -11.20
C ASP A 650 -40.81 26.92 -10.64
N LYS A 651 -41.33 25.75 -11.08
CA LYS A 651 -40.63 24.53 -11.58
C LYS A 651 -41.54 23.30 -11.50
N GLY A 652 -42.56 23.23 -12.35
CA GLY A 652 -43.41 22.04 -12.52
C GLY A 652 -43.25 21.44 -13.92
N LEU A 653 -42.95 20.14 -14.00
CA LEU A 653 -42.94 19.37 -15.25
C LEU A 653 -44.37 19.22 -15.78
N ILE A 654 -44.57 19.53 -17.07
CA ILE A 654 -45.88 19.41 -17.72
C ILE A 654 -45.80 18.36 -18.82
N PHE A 655 -46.75 17.42 -18.78
CA PHE A 655 -46.85 16.33 -19.73
C PHE A 655 -48.03 16.55 -20.68
N THR A 656 -47.80 16.39 -21.98
CA THR A 656 -48.86 16.41 -22.99
C THR A 656 -48.69 15.27 -24.00
N TYR A 657 -49.81 14.80 -24.55
CA TYR A 657 -49.83 13.82 -25.62
C TYR A 657 -49.86 14.53 -26.97
N LEU A 658 -48.97 14.16 -27.90
CA LEU A 658 -48.99 14.66 -29.28
C LEU A 658 -49.11 13.50 -30.29
N PRO A 659 -49.91 13.66 -31.36
CA PRO A 659 -49.93 12.70 -32.46
C PRO A 659 -48.59 12.69 -33.22
N ASN A 660 -48.10 11.51 -33.58
CA ASN A 660 -46.76 11.30 -34.13
C ASN A 660 -46.54 11.91 -35.54
N GLU A 661 -47.61 12.40 -36.20
CA GLU A 661 -47.53 12.93 -37.56
C GLU A 661 -47.24 14.45 -37.59
N ARG A 662 -45.98 14.77 -37.91
CA ARG A 662 -45.45 16.07 -38.37
C ARG A 662 -45.29 17.16 -37.30
N CYS A 663 -44.36 16.97 -36.36
CA CYS A 663 -43.73 18.07 -35.62
C CYS A 663 -42.55 18.66 -36.41
N SER A 664 -42.46 19.98 -36.53
CA SER A 664 -41.34 20.66 -37.21
C SER A 664 -40.03 20.52 -36.42
N ARG A 665 -38.88 20.48 -37.12
CA ARG A 665 -37.53 20.31 -36.51
C ARG A 665 -37.25 21.25 -35.34
N ASP A 666 -37.73 22.48 -35.37
CA ASP A 666 -37.49 23.45 -34.28
C ASP A 666 -38.17 23.07 -32.94
N LEU A 667 -39.15 22.17 -32.96
CA LEU A 667 -39.79 21.62 -31.75
C LEU A 667 -39.12 20.31 -31.27
N TRP A 668 -38.34 19.66 -32.14
CA TRP A 668 -37.71 18.38 -31.84
C TRP A 668 -36.59 18.51 -30.81
N ASP A 669 -35.81 19.58 -30.87
CA ASP A 669 -34.62 19.78 -30.03
C ASP A 669 -34.94 20.29 -28.61
N GLN A 670 -36.22 20.53 -28.28
CA GLN A 670 -36.66 21.11 -27.00
C GLN A 670 -37.60 20.18 -26.20
N CYS A 671 -37.72 18.91 -26.58
CA CYS A 671 -38.69 17.97 -26.04
C CYS A 671 -38.06 16.58 -25.83
N VAL A 672 -38.46 15.87 -24.77
CA VAL A 672 -38.16 14.44 -24.60
C VAL A 672 -39.17 13.63 -25.40
N TRP A 673 -38.70 12.77 -26.31
CA TRP A 673 -39.56 11.99 -27.21
C TRP A 673 -39.51 10.49 -26.88
N LEU A 674 -40.70 9.89 -26.77
CA LEU A 674 -40.86 8.44 -26.75
C LEU A 674 -41.67 8.04 -27.98
N SER A 675 -41.06 7.35 -28.94
CA SER A 675 -41.77 6.80 -30.10
C SER A 675 -41.38 5.35 -30.36
N ARG A 676 -42.34 4.54 -30.81
CA ARG A 676 -42.15 3.16 -31.25
C ARG A 676 -42.35 3.15 -32.76
N ASP A 677 -41.32 2.84 -33.54
CA ASP A 677 -41.49 2.69 -34.99
C ASP A 677 -42.19 1.34 -35.29
N SER A 678 -42.93 1.30 -36.39
CA SER A 678 -43.66 0.17 -36.95
C SER A 678 -42.83 -1.10 -37.18
N ASN A 679 -41.49 -1.01 -37.10
CA ASN A 679 -40.56 -2.14 -37.19
C ASN A 679 -39.99 -2.60 -35.82
N GLN A 680 -40.64 -2.29 -34.71
CA GLN A 680 -40.35 -2.78 -33.35
C GLN A 680 -38.99 -2.38 -32.72
N ASP A 681 -38.16 -1.58 -33.38
CA ASP A 681 -36.98 -1.00 -32.73
C ASP A 681 -37.37 0.22 -31.88
N ALA A 682 -37.27 0.08 -30.56
CA ALA A 682 -37.37 1.21 -29.65
C ALA A 682 -36.07 2.03 -29.71
N ARG A 683 -36.17 3.33 -30.03
CA ARG A 683 -35.07 4.27 -29.84
C ARG A 683 -35.42 5.20 -28.70
N ILE A 684 -34.63 5.12 -27.63
CA ILE A 684 -34.66 6.05 -26.50
C ILE A 684 -33.38 6.88 -26.58
N GLN A 685 -33.51 8.20 -26.62
CA GLN A 685 -32.41 9.13 -26.49
C GLN A 685 -32.67 9.99 -25.26
N LEU A 686 -31.84 9.82 -24.22
CA LEU A 686 -31.90 10.58 -22.97
C LEU A 686 -30.71 11.54 -22.97
N ASP A 687 -30.99 12.84 -23.05
CA ASP A 687 -29.93 13.87 -22.99
C ASP A 687 -29.74 14.42 -21.54
N TRP A 688 -30.29 13.78 -20.50
CA TRP A 688 -30.02 14.13 -19.08
C TRP A 688 -30.32 13.00 -18.06
N VAL A 689 -29.72 13.07 -16.86
CA VAL A 689 -29.82 12.12 -15.73
C VAL A 689 -30.85 12.62 -14.68
N PRO A 690 -31.88 11.84 -14.30
CA PRO A 690 -32.94 12.31 -13.40
C PRO A 690 -32.52 12.36 -11.92
N GLY A 691 -33.05 13.34 -11.18
CA GLY A 691 -32.88 13.47 -9.73
C GLY A 691 -33.85 12.63 -8.88
N ILE A 692 -33.60 12.57 -7.57
CA ILE A 692 -34.28 11.68 -6.60
C ILE A 692 -35.82 11.81 -6.57
N GLU A 693 -36.35 13.02 -6.75
CA GLU A 693 -37.80 13.27 -6.79
C GLU A 693 -38.48 12.76 -8.07
N SER A 694 -37.73 12.75 -9.19
CA SER A 694 -38.24 12.22 -10.46
C SER A 694 -38.43 10.70 -10.37
N LEU A 695 -37.51 10.01 -9.70
CA LEU A 695 -37.58 8.57 -9.46
C LEU A 695 -38.69 8.20 -8.46
N ARG A 696 -38.91 9.02 -7.41
CA ARG A 696 -40.02 8.84 -6.46
C ARG A 696 -41.40 8.94 -7.12
N LEU A 697 -41.57 9.88 -8.06
CA LEU A 697 -42.82 10.07 -8.81
C LEU A 697 -43.09 8.96 -9.82
N ILE A 698 -42.07 8.51 -10.56
CA ILE A 698 -42.16 7.38 -11.50
C ILE A 698 -42.57 6.09 -10.76
N TYR A 699 -42.07 5.88 -9.54
CA TYR A 699 -42.39 4.72 -8.73
C TYR A 699 -43.80 4.76 -8.11
N ARG A 700 -44.28 5.95 -7.71
CA ARG A 700 -45.65 6.12 -7.18
C ARG A 700 -46.69 5.78 -8.25
N TRP A 701 -46.44 6.21 -9.49
CA TRP A 701 -47.24 5.84 -10.66
C TRP A 701 -47.26 4.32 -10.90
N PHE A 702 -46.12 3.65 -10.74
CA PHE A 702 -45.99 2.20 -10.92
C PHE A 702 -46.79 1.37 -9.89
N LEU A 703 -46.96 1.89 -8.68
CA LEU A 703 -47.70 1.24 -7.59
C LEU A 703 -49.22 1.39 -7.72
N ASP A 704 -49.68 2.54 -8.21
CA ASP A 704 -51.10 2.80 -8.46
C ASP A 704 -51.63 1.90 -9.61
N GLU A 705 -50.77 1.51 -10.55
CA GLU A 705 -51.08 0.59 -11.66
C GLU A 705 -51.01 -0.91 -11.27
N MET A 706 -50.24 -1.30 -10.25
CA MET A 706 -49.97 -2.72 -9.91
C MET A 706 -50.94 -3.32 -8.86
N GLY A 707 -51.77 -2.51 -8.22
CA GLY A 707 -52.79 -2.96 -7.27
C GLY A 707 -52.27 -3.46 -5.90
N PRO A 708 -53.15 -3.59 -4.89
CA PRO A 708 -52.77 -3.67 -3.47
C PRO A 708 -52.16 -5.01 -2.99
N ASP A 709 -52.06 -6.03 -3.84
CA ASP A 709 -51.65 -7.38 -3.43
C ASP A 709 -50.14 -7.68 -3.64
N GLY A 710 -49.38 -6.79 -4.28
CA GLY A 710 -47.98 -7.04 -4.63
C GLY A 710 -46.93 -6.64 -3.59
N ILE A 711 -47.17 -5.58 -2.81
CA ILE A 711 -46.15 -4.97 -1.94
C ILE A 711 -46.79 -4.56 -0.61
N LYS A 712 -46.23 -5.01 0.52
CA LYS A 712 -46.79 -4.68 1.84
C LYS A 712 -46.56 -3.18 2.13
N LYS A 713 -47.60 -2.49 2.59
CA LYS A 713 -47.61 -1.06 2.97
C LYS A 713 -46.40 -0.61 3.81
N LYS A 714 -45.82 -1.50 4.61
CA LYS A 714 -44.63 -1.22 5.45
C LYS A 714 -43.33 -1.02 4.66
N ASP A 715 -43.20 -1.64 3.50
CA ASP A 715 -42.00 -1.57 2.65
C ASP A 715 -42.03 -0.26 1.84
N LEU A 716 -43.23 0.19 1.47
CA LEU A 716 -43.50 1.54 0.94
C LEU A 716 -43.12 2.66 1.92
N TYR A 717 -43.42 2.48 3.21
CA TYR A 717 -43.08 3.46 4.25
C TYR A 717 -41.57 3.60 4.50
N ARG A 718 -40.79 2.54 4.25
CA ARG A 718 -39.32 2.57 4.35
C ARG A 718 -38.70 3.32 3.17
N MET A 719 -39.21 3.12 1.95
CA MET A 719 -38.74 3.85 0.76
C MET A 719 -39.14 5.33 0.75
N MET A 720 -40.33 5.68 1.23
CA MET A 720 -40.72 7.10 1.35
C MET A 720 -39.91 7.88 2.39
N ARG A 721 -39.14 7.19 3.23
CA ARG A 721 -38.20 7.76 4.20
C ARG A 721 -36.74 7.62 3.76
N ALA A 722 -36.46 7.11 2.56
CA ALA A 722 -35.10 7.05 2.04
C ALA A 722 -34.59 8.47 1.82
N GLU A 723 -33.60 8.92 2.57
CA GLU A 723 -33.08 10.30 2.54
C GLU A 723 -31.93 10.46 1.52
N SER A 724 -31.49 9.36 0.89
CA SER A 724 -30.43 9.33 -0.12
C SER A 724 -30.77 8.48 -1.35
N LEU A 725 -30.10 8.77 -2.48
CA LEU A 725 -30.25 8.02 -3.73
C LEU A 725 -29.83 6.54 -3.56
N TYR A 726 -28.83 6.32 -2.70
CA TYR A 726 -28.31 5.01 -2.30
C TYR A 726 -29.34 4.13 -1.59
N GLU A 727 -30.09 4.68 -0.62
CA GLU A 727 -31.16 3.94 0.08
C GLU A 727 -32.30 3.54 -0.87
N LEU A 728 -32.58 4.39 -1.86
CA LEU A 728 -33.61 4.14 -2.87
C LEU A 728 -33.18 3.02 -3.84
N GLU A 729 -31.93 3.04 -4.31
CA GLU A 729 -31.37 2.04 -5.22
C GLU A 729 -31.21 0.66 -4.55
N ALA A 730 -30.78 0.62 -3.29
CA ALA A 730 -30.70 -0.62 -2.51
C ALA A 730 -32.08 -1.26 -2.27
N CYS A 731 -33.12 -0.44 -2.01
CA CYS A 731 -34.50 -0.92 -1.89
C CYS A 731 -35.02 -1.50 -3.22
N LEU A 732 -34.73 -0.85 -4.34
CA LEU A 732 -35.12 -1.30 -5.68
C LEU A 732 -34.41 -2.61 -6.07
N PHE A 733 -33.13 -2.75 -5.73
CA PHE A 733 -32.35 -3.97 -5.97
C PHE A 733 -32.81 -5.15 -5.12
N ALA A 734 -33.11 -4.94 -3.84
CA ALA A 734 -33.66 -5.97 -2.96
C ALA A 734 -35.05 -6.46 -3.43
N MET A 735 -35.85 -5.58 -4.04
CA MET A 735 -37.12 -5.93 -4.64
C MET A 735 -36.98 -6.69 -5.96
N TRP A 736 -36.00 -6.37 -6.81
CA TRP A 736 -35.69 -7.14 -8.02
C TRP A 736 -35.38 -8.61 -7.71
N ILE A 737 -34.58 -8.86 -6.67
CA ILE A 737 -34.28 -10.23 -6.17
C ILE A 737 -35.54 -10.95 -5.70
N PHE A 738 -36.51 -10.22 -5.11
CA PHE A 738 -37.78 -10.79 -4.65
C PHE A 738 -38.77 -11.09 -5.79
N MET A 739 -38.75 -10.31 -6.87
CA MET A 739 -39.71 -10.44 -7.97
C MET A 739 -39.33 -11.50 -9.01
N ASP A 740 -38.04 -11.77 -9.24
CA ASP A 740 -37.62 -12.57 -10.41
C ASP A 740 -37.24 -14.04 -10.12
N VAL A 741 -37.11 -14.46 -8.86
CA VAL A 741 -36.61 -15.81 -8.51
C VAL A 741 -37.75 -16.86 -8.42
N GLY A 742 -38.97 -16.50 -8.83
CA GLY A 742 -40.14 -17.38 -8.72
C GLY A 742 -40.38 -18.36 -9.87
N PHE A 743 -39.71 -18.24 -11.03
CA PHE A 743 -40.30 -18.82 -12.27
C PHE A 743 -39.35 -19.44 -13.31
N LEU A 744 -38.10 -19.79 -13.02
CA LEU A 744 -37.19 -20.35 -14.05
C LEU A 744 -36.82 -21.82 -13.81
N GLU A 745 -36.87 -22.64 -14.87
CA GLU A 745 -36.47 -24.06 -14.87
C GLU A 745 -35.49 -24.31 -16.03
N GLN A 746 -34.39 -25.00 -15.73
CA GLN A 746 -33.32 -25.28 -16.69
C GLN A 746 -33.51 -26.66 -17.32
N LYS A 747 -33.53 -26.73 -18.66
CA LYS A 747 -33.52 -27.98 -19.43
C LYS A 747 -32.36 -27.97 -20.41
N GLY A 748 -31.29 -28.69 -20.06
CA GLY A 748 -30.03 -28.64 -20.78
C GLY A 748 -29.40 -27.25 -20.71
N ASP A 749 -28.84 -26.76 -21.82
CA ASP A 749 -28.16 -25.45 -21.89
C ASP A 749 -29.11 -24.26 -22.06
N ARG A 750 -30.43 -24.46 -21.86
CA ARG A 750 -31.44 -23.40 -21.94
C ARG A 750 -32.24 -23.28 -20.66
N VAL A 751 -32.46 -22.03 -20.25
CA VAL A 751 -33.30 -21.63 -19.12
C VAL A 751 -34.63 -21.12 -19.68
N THR A 752 -35.75 -21.67 -19.20
CA THR A 752 -37.10 -21.28 -19.64
C THR A 752 -38.05 -21.13 -18.45
N ARG A 753 -39.09 -20.30 -18.59
CA ARG A 753 -40.06 -20.01 -17.53
C ARG A 753 -41.03 -21.19 -17.32
N SER A 754 -41.07 -21.80 -16.13
CA SER A 754 -41.96 -22.95 -15.85
C SER A 754 -43.35 -22.48 -15.42
N ARG A 755 -44.41 -23.02 -16.04
CA ARG A 755 -45.82 -22.67 -15.75
C ARG A 755 -46.47 -23.56 -14.69
N ASN A 756 -45.84 -24.64 -14.23
CA ASN A 756 -46.47 -25.59 -13.30
C ASN A 756 -45.73 -25.69 -11.96
N GLN A 757 -46.45 -25.27 -10.92
CA GLN A 757 -46.03 -25.24 -9.52
C GLN A 757 -45.51 -26.59 -9.02
N LYS A 758 -44.30 -26.59 -8.43
CA LYS A 758 -44.05 -27.20 -7.12
C LYS A 758 -43.14 -26.27 -6.32
N LYS A 759 -43.54 -25.96 -5.09
CA LYS A 759 -42.74 -25.17 -4.12
C LYS A 759 -41.37 -25.84 -3.97
N ILE A 760 -40.34 -25.20 -4.51
CA ILE A 760 -38.97 -25.47 -4.10
C ILE A 760 -38.79 -24.73 -2.77
N ASP A 761 -38.33 -25.45 -1.74
CA ASP A 761 -37.94 -24.82 -0.48
C ASP A 761 -36.61 -24.08 -0.70
N LEU A 762 -36.73 -22.82 -1.12
CA LEU A 762 -35.61 -21.95 -1.45
C LEU A 762 -34.87 -21.42 -0.20
N SER A 763 -35.29 -21.78 1.02
CA SER A 763 -34.55 -21.47 2.25
C SER A 763 -33.14 -22.09 2.29
N LYS A 764 -32.86 -23.04 1.38
CA LYS A 764 -31.57 -23.70 1.21
C LYS A 764 -30.80 -23.25 -0.04
N HIS A 765 -31.33 -22.30 -0.82
CA HIS A 765 -30.68 -21.84 -2.05
C HIS A 765 -29.51 -20.89 -1.70
N PRO A 766 -28.27 -21.13 -2.18
CA PRO A 766 -27.08 -20.39 -1.73
C PRO A 766 -27.18 -18.87 -1.92
N LEU A 767 -27.81 -18.44 -3.01
CA LEU A 767 -28.01 -17.01 -3.30
C LEU A 767 -29.02 -16.36 -2.34
N ILE A 768 -30.10 -17.06 -1.96
CA ILE A 768 -31.09 -16.50 -1.02
C ILE A 768 -30.53 -16.46 0.41
N GLN A 769 -29.74 -17.45 0.81
CA GLN A 769 -29.05 -17.40 2.11
C GLN A 769 -28.06 -16.23 2.17
N LYS A 770 -27.33 -15.99 1.07
CA LYS A 770 -26.38 -14.87 0.96
C LYS A 770 -27.07 -13.51 0.93
N SER A 771 -28.19 -13.37 0.22
CA SER A 771 -29.00 -12.14 0.23
C SER A 771 -29.67 -11.89 1.58
N GLN A 772 -30.18 -12.93 2.24
CA GLN A 772 -30.76 -12.82 3.58
C GLN A 772 -29.71 -12.51 4.65
N GLN A 773 -28.47 -12.96 4.45
CA GLN A 773 -27.34 -12.62 5.27
C GLN A 773 -26.97 -11.14 5.09
N ILE A 774 -26.85 -10.65 3.86
CA ILE A 774 -26.60 -9.23 3.57
C ILE A 774 -27.72 -8.33 4.13
N ILE A 775 -28.98 -8.76 4.03
CA ILE A 775 -30.15 -8.04 4.60
C ILE A 775 -30.19 -8.10 6.14
N LYS A 776 -29.53 -9.09 6.76
CA LYS A 776 -29.39 -9.17 8.22
C LYS A 776 -28.17 -8.41 8.74
N GLU A 777 -27.14 -8.26 7.91
CA GLU A 777 -25.93 -7.50 8.17
C GLU A 777 -26.20 -5.99 8.08
N PHE A 778 -27.19 -5.58 7.28
CA PHE A 778 -27.84 -4.26 7.31
C PHE A 778 -28.87 -4.14 8.44
#